data_AF-A0A9X3N5B5-F1
#
_entry.id   AF-A0A9X3N5B5-F1
#
_cell.length_a   1.000
_cell.length_b   1.000
_cell.length_c   1.000
_cell.angle_alpha   90.00
_cell.angle_beta   90.00
_cell.angle_gamma   90.00
#
_symmetry.space_group_name_H-M   'P 1'
#
loop_
_entity.id
_entity.type
_entity.pdbx_description
1 polymer ?
#
loop_
_entity_poly.entity_id
_entity_poly.type
_entity_poly.pdbx_seq_one_letter_code
_entity_poly.pdbx_strand_id
1 'polypeptide(L)'
;MTRRRTFAAVALAILAFPAAASAAPEDVAMRYVRDHRGALGLDAADVAALAAPTVSEGGNVTTVRFRQAVDGIPAADGEVRVNLAPDGSVLNVIGAPEHALDADTTPTVTAGEAVRAVQAATGSFRATVQSKAARGATRATTYSDGTAAELALDQRRLVWRVTYRSSSAEVWDAFVDARSGKVRRRVNMVKSDTNATVWENTPTAALGGTANTVNLEQHGWLAAGAQKLLGPNVHAYSDVDDDDFADAAEEIGAPPFTLPQTGFSPAGGSCPAANKCTWNHNIGGSWNTNRRQNMVQAFYFANRFHDWLAASPVNFGTLSGSFDAGSDPLQLETDDGANPPGGLPDALHSNNANMFTPPDGTPPVMQMYLWRDPGYRTVNGGDDASIVYHEYTHGLSNRLVTDAAGHGALYSPQAGAMGEGWSDWYAKDFLVSQFPGLDSAAAGDVDMGAYVDASPRTLRTQGLDCPVNVVAVTCPGVGAAGSGGYTYGDFGKIAGGMEVHADGEIWAETLWDLRGAVGSVDARRLITDGMRLSPPEPSFLDERNAILLADQAAGGGRRAAIWSVFAARGMGYYASTDTVTNAVSQDFSLPPTGADPRGRIAGTVVDSASGAGLGGASVAISGLAAGPDRLAGTTDGAGNYAIESVPARIFPSLLIAAPGYDSVAQPVSVPAGSTAVAGAALRRNWAAFPGGATAIAGPGSDDYADQGCGPDAAIDQSQGSGWSTEAKPGGKSMVVSLPAQVDVNEFVVDPAEACGDGAASAAASYLIETSTASAGGPWAVAASGRFADADRHRLNAIPAAADGVRHVRVTLRSSQGGGTFVDLSEFGVHGAQVVPDVQPPPAPTPTPVPTPPATVAPPAFSFPAHGRTTVKFKVTCAAICDVTAKLTVDRPTAKKLGLGRNLTAGSLTVKGVKAGKSNLTLKLKTKAKKALLKGPKTRTYRARIKATGNYAGAAPVSRSAQVTLKR
;
A
#
# COMPACT_ATOMS: atom_id res chain seq x y z
N MET A 1 -11.22 -6.76 16.38
CA MET A 1 -10.38 -6.15 17.45
C MET A 1 -10.82 -6.59 18.86
N THR A 2 -10.37 -7.76 19.29
CA THR A 2 -10.42 -8.20 20.70
C THR A 2 -8.99 -8.36 21.17
N ARG A 3 -8.62 -7.66 22.25
CA ARG A 3 -7.30 -7.75 22.87
C ARG A 3 -7.05 -9.21 23.26
N ARG A 4 -6.18 -9.92 22.54
CA ARG A 4 -5.58 -11.16 23.01
C ARG A 4 -4.72 -10.80 24.22
N ARG A 5 -5.25 -11.02 25.42
CA ARG A 5 -4.41 -11.20 26.60
C ARG A 5 -3.75 -12.56 26.42
N THR A 6 -2.43 -12.55 26.27
CA THR A 6 -1.58 -13.71 26.43
C THR A 6 -1.87 -14.35 27.79
N PHE A 7 -2.58 -15.48 27.79
CA PHE A 7 -2.56 -16.39 28.93
C PHE A 7 -1.23 -17.15 28.82
N ALA A 8 -0.32 -16.88 29.74
CA ALA A 8 0.81 -17.76 29.99
C ALA A 8 0.23 -19.12 30.40
N ALA A 9 0.51 -20.15 29.62
CA ALA A 9 0.28 -21.52 30.03
C ALA A 9 1.14 -21.78 31.28
N VAL A 10 0.51 -21.78 32.46
CA VAL A 10 1.14 -22.31 33.67
C VAL A 10 1.15 -23.82 33.49
N ALA A 11 2.29 -24.37 33.08
CA ALA A 11 2.57 -25.79 33.23
C ALA A 11 2.62 -26.09 34.73
N LEU A 12 1.50 -26.52 35.30
CA LEU A 12 1.46 -27.04 36.66
C LEU A 12 1.99 -28.48 36.62
N ALA A 13 3.11 -28.72 37.31
CA ALA A 13 3.65 -30.05 37.51
C ALA A 13 2.57 -30.98 38.11
N ILE A 14 2.43 -32.16 37.52
CA ILE A 14 1.56 -33.23 38.00
C ILE A 14 2.16 -33.75 39.32
N LEU A 15 1.72 -33.19 40.45
CA LEU A 15 1.81 -33.83 41.75
C LEU A 15 0.44 -34.46 42.02
N ALA A 16 0.38 -35.79 41.89
CA ALA A 16 -0.80 -36.56 42.25
C ALA A 16 -1.13 -36.30 43.73
N PHE A 17 -2.24 -35.60 43.99
CA PHE A 17 -2.85 -35.59 45.31
C PHE A 17 -3.50 -36.95 45.54
N PRO A 18 -3.05 -37.78 46.51
CA PRO A 18 -3.76 -39.00 46.84
C PRO A 18 -5.11 -38.64 47.46
N ALA A 19 -6.21 -39.06 46.82
CA ALA A 19 -7.51 -39.01 47.44
C ALA A 19 -7.57 -40.04 48.58
N ALA A 20 -8.12 -39.65 49.73
CA ALA A 20 -8.63 -40.64 50.67
C ALA A 20 -9.73 -41.43 49.94
N ALA A 21 -9.59 -42.75 49.85
CA ALA A 21 -10.36 -43.67 49.00
C ALA A 21 -11.87 -43.80 49.33
N SER A 22 -12.51 -42.76 49.90
CA SER A 22 -13.94 -42.73 50.26
C SER A 22 -14.61 -41.36 50.12
N ALA A 23 -13.94 -40.32 49.58
CA ALA A 23 -14.55 -38.99 49.42
C ALA A 23 -15.35 -38.87 48.12
N ALA A 24 -16.48 -38.17 48.14
CA ALA A 24 -17.27 -37.91 46.95
C ALA A 24 -16.47 -37.06 45.93
N PRO A 25 -16.64 -37.26 44.60
CA PRO A 25 -15.92 -36.51 43.57
C PRO A 25 -15.94 -34.99 43.75
N GLU A 26 -17.10 -34.44 44.12
CA GLU A 26 -17.31 -33.03 44.40
C GLU A 26 -16.50 -32.54 45.61
N ASP A 27 -16.31 -33.37 46.64
CA ASP A 27 -15.51 -33.04 47.82
C ASP A 27 -14.02 -33.02 47.49
N VAL A 28 -13.57 -34.00 46.69
CA VAL A 28 -12.19 -34.06 46.18
C VAL A 28 -11.89 -32.83 45.34
N ALA A 29 -12.79 -32.50 44.41
CA ALA A 29 -12.65 -31.36 43.52
C ALA A 29 -12.69 -30.02 44.28
N MET A 30 -13.64 -29.84 45.21
CA MET A 30 -13.75 -28.63 46.03
C MET A 30 -12.54 -28.45 46.97
N ARG A 31 -12.00 -29.53 47.52
CA ARG A 31 -10.76 -29.49 48.29
C ARG A 31 -9.60 -28.98 47.43
N TYR A 32 -9.42 -29.54 46.23
CA TYR A 32 -8.39 -29.07 45.30
C TYR A 32 -8.54 -27.57 44.98
N VAL A 33 -9.76 -27.12 44.68
CA VAL A 33 -10.05 -25.70 44.38
C VAL A 33 -9.70 -24.79 45.57
N ARG A 34 -10.02 -25.19 46.80
CA ARG A 34 -9.69 -24.41 48.02
C ARG A 34 -8.19 -24.31 48.26
N ASP A 35 -7.48 -25.42 48.08
CA ASP A 35 -6.04 -25.53 48.33
C ASP A 35 -5.23 -24.76 47.27
N HIS A 36 -5.74 -24.67 46.03
CA HIS A 36 -5.06 -24.04 44.90
C HIS A 36 -5.68 -22.72 44.42
N ARG A 37 -6.54 -22.09 45.25
CA ARG A 37 -7.29 -20.87 44.90
C ARG A 37 -6.41 -19.76 44.29
N GLY A 38 -5.21 -19.55 44.82
CA GLY A 38 -4.28 -18.53 44.32
C GLY A 38 -3.79 -18.80 42.89
N ALA A 39 -3.53 -20.06 42.55
CA ALA A 39 -3.14 -20.47 41.19
C ALA A 39 -4.30 -20.38 40.20
N LEU A 40 -5.54 -20.53 40.69
CA LEU A 40 -6.77 -20.34 39.92
C LEU A 40 -7.19 -18.85 39.80
N GLY A 41 -6.46 -17.94 40.45
CA GLY A 41 -6.81 -16.52 40.49
C GLY A 41 -8.05 -16.21 41.33
N LEU A 42 -8.36 -17.03 42.34
CA LEU A 42 -9.53 -16.90 43.21
C LEU A 42 -9.14 -16.65 44.66
N ASP A 43 -10.01 -15.95 45.39
CA ASP A 43 -9.94 -15.82 46.85
C ASP A 43 -10.98 -16.71 47.57
N ALA A 44 -11.04 -16.61 48.90
CA ALA A 44 -11.97 -17.40 49.69
C ALA A 44 -13.45 -17.03 49.43
N ALA A 45 -13.74 -15.76 49.11
CA ALA A 45 -15.08 -15.30 48.80
C ALA A 45 -15.54 -15.81 47.42
N ASP A 46 -14.63 -15.85 46.44
CA ASP A 46 -14.90 -16.41 45.11
C ASP A 46 -15.26 -17.89 45.17
N VAL A 47 -14.48 -18.67 45.95
CA VAL A 47 -14.74 -20.11 46.12
C VAL A 47 -16.07 -20.35 46.85
N ALA A 48 -16.42 -19.51 47.82
CA ALA A 48 -17.70 -19.57 48.52
C ALA A 48 -18.89 -19.17 47.62
N ALA A 49 -18.66 -18.37 46.58
CA ALA A 49 -19.67 -17.92 45.63
C ALA A 49 -19.87 -18.90 44.44
N LEU A 50 -19.07 -19.96 44.33
CA LEU A 50 -19.27 -20.99 43.31
C LEU A 50 -20.64 -21.67 43.47
N ALA A 51 -21.36 -21.84 42.36
CA ALA A 51 -22.60 -22.59 42.35
C ALA A 51 -22.37 -24.07 42.69
N ALA A 52 -23.45 -24.75 43.09
CA ALA A 52 -23.41 -26.21 43.30
C ALA A 52 -22.83 -26.91 42.05
N PRO A 53 -21.85 -27.82 42.22
CA PRO A 53 -21.19 -28.45 41.10
C PRO A 53 -22.14 -29.38 40.35
N THR A 54 -21.90 -29.51 39.05
CA THR A 54 -22.44 -30.63 38.27
C THR A 54 -21.36 -31.69 38.13
N VAL A 55 -21.72 -32.95 38.43
CA VAL A 55 -20.86 -34.11 38.25
C VAL A 55 -21.32 -34.88 37.01
N SER A 56 -20.39 -35.27 36.15
CA SER A 56 -20.66 -36.13 35.00
C SER A 56 -19.58 -37.20 34.87
N GLU A 57 -19.98 -38.45 34.66
CA GLU A 57 -19.09 -39.60 34.54
C GLU A 57 -19.13 -40.17 33.12
N GLY A 58 -17.97 -40.53 32.58
CA GLY A 58 -17.86 -41.20 31.28
C GLY A 58 -16.42 -41.53 30.89
N GLY A 59 -16.19 -42.72 30.32
CA GLY A 59 -14.89 -43.11 29.77
C GLY A 59 -13.74 -43.13 30.78
N ASN A 60 -13.97 -43.62 32.00
CA ASN A 60 -13.01 -43.62 33.13
C ASN A 60 -12.62 -42.22 33.65
N VAL A 61 -13.41 -41.19 33.35
CA VAL A 61 -13.18 -39.84 33.88
C VAL A 61 -14.44 -39.34 34.58
N THR A 62 -14.27 -38.80 35.78
CA THR A 62 -15.32 -38.07 36.50
C THR A 62 -15.03 -36.58 36.41
N THR A 63 -15.94 -35.82 35.79
CA THR A 63 -15.82 -34.37 35.63
C THR A 63 -16.69 -33.66 36.66
N VAL A 64 -16.08 -32.80 37.49
CA VAL A 64 -16.79 -31.91 38.41
C VAL A 64 -16.66 -30.48 37.91
N ARG A 65 -17.78 -29.81 37.66
CA ARG A 65 -17.82 -28.44 37.12
C ARG A 65 -18.48 -27.48 38.11
N PHE A 66 -17.72 -26.49 38.56
CA PHE A 66 -18.19 -25.36 39.37
C PHE A 66 -18.39 -24.14 38.47
N ARG A 67 -19.59 -23.58 38.44
CA ARG A 67 -19.90 -22.37 37.65
C ARG A 67 -19.94 -21.15 38.55
N GLN A 68 -19.55 -19.99 37.99
CA GLN A 68 -19.78 -18.71 38.65
C GLN A 68 -21.11 -18.10 38.18
N ALA A 69 -21.76 -17.37 39.09
CA ALA A 69 -23.01 -16.67 38.81
C ALA A 69 -23.10 -15.38 39.63
N VAL A 70 -23.84 -14.40 39.11
CA VAL A 70 -24.24 -13.19 39.84
C VAL A 70 -25.77 -13.18 39.89
N ASP A 71 -26.36 -13.06 41.08
CA ASP A 71 -27.81 -13.12 41.31
C ASP A 71 -28.51 -14.34 40.67
N GLY A 72 -27.81 -15.48 40.59
CA GLY A 72 -28.32 -16.70 39.94
C GLY A 72 -28.25 -16.70 38.42
N ILE A 73 -27.63 -15.68 37.80
CA ILE A 73 -27.36 -15.61 36.36
C ILE A 73 -25.95 -16.15 36.09
N PRO A 74 -25.80 -17.25 35.31
CA PRO A 74 -24.52 -17.89 35.10
C PRO A 74 -23.60 -17.06 34.20
N ALA A 75 -22.31 -17.05 34.51
CA ALA A 75 -21.28 -16.63 33.57
C ALA A 75 -21.07 -17.70 32.51
N ALA A 76 -21.14 -17.31 31.23
CA ALA A 76 -21.07 -18.25 30.11
C ALA A 76 -19.73 -18.98 30.03
N ASP A 77 -18.63 -18.28 30.36
CA ASP A 77 -17.26 -18.79 30.28
C ASP A 77 -16.56 -18.87 31.66
N GLY A 78 -17.21 -18.40 32.73
CA GLY A 78 -16.69 -18.38 34.10
C GLY A 78 -16.95 -19.69 34.84
N GLU A 79 -16.03 -20.65 34.71
CA GLU A 79 -16.09 -21.93 35.42
C GLU A 79 -14.73 -22.44 35.90
N VAL A 80 -14.77 -23.34 36.88
CA VAL A 80 -13.67 -24.25 37.24
C VAL A 80 -14.14 -25.67 36.99
N ARG A 81 -13.40 -26.42 36.17
CA ARG A 81 -13.67 -27.82 35.87
C ARG A 81 -12.51 -28.68 36.32
N VAL A 82 -12.79 -29.63 37.20
CA VAL A 82 -11.82 -30.59 37.74
C VAL A 82 -12.16 -31.97 37.17
N ASN A 83 -11.20 -32.60 36.50
CA ASN A 83 -11.37 -33.96 35.99
C ASN A 83 -10.61 -34.94 36.87
N LEU A 84 -11.26 -36.01 37.27
CA LEU A 84 -10.75 -37.03 38.18
C LEU A 84 -10.60 -38.38 37.46
N ALA A 85 -9.57 -39.13 37.84
CA ALA A 85 -9.37 -40.51 37.45
C ALA A 85 -10.29 -41.45 38.25
N PRO A 86 -10.41 -42.74 37.86
CA PRO A 86 -11.26 -43.71 38.58
C PRO A 86 -10.85 -43.92 40.05
N ASP A 87 -9.58 -43.69 40.38
CA ASP A 87 -9.05 -43.78 41.74
C ASP A 87 -9.29 -42.50 42.58
N GLY A 88 -9.98 -41.51 42.00
CA GLY A 88 -10.28 -40.23 42.64
C GLY A 88 -9.16 -39.20 42.58
N SER A 89 -8.01 -39.49 41.94
CA SER A 89 -6.94 -38.50 41.77
C SER A 89 -7.31 -37.41 40.75
N VAL A 90 -6.84 -36.17 40.95
CA VAL A 90 -7.07 -35.05 40.03
C VAL A 90 -6.16 -35.20 38.80
N LEU A 91 -6.77 -35.37 37.63
CA LEU A 91 -6.08 -35.47 36.33
C LEU A 91 -5.66 -34.10 35.80
N ASN A 92 -6.61 -33.16 35.76
CA ASN A 92 -6.35 -31.76 35.42
C ASN A 92 -7.46 -30.84 35.93
N VAL A 93 -7.17 -29.54 35.95
CA VAL A 93 -8.12 -28.47 36.23
C VAL A 93 -8.07 -27.46 35.10
N ILE A 94 -9.24 -27.16 34.51
CA ILE A 94 -9.38 -26.26 33.36
C ILE A 94 -10.55 -25.29 33.57
N GLY A 95 -10.58 -24.21 32.80
CA GLY A 95 -11.58 -23.15 32.91
C GLY A 95 -10.94 -21.77 33.05
N ALA A 96 -11.76 -20.73 33.11
CA ALA A 96 -11.30 -19.34 33.23
C ALA A 96 -12.16 -18.60 34.28
N PRO A 97 -12.05 -18.96 35.57
CA PRO A 97 -12.84 -18.31 36.60
C PRO A 97 -12.38 -16.85 36.81
N GLU A 98 -13.30 -15.97 37.16
CA GLU A 98 -13.07 -14.54 37.38
C GLU A 98 -13.05 -14.20 38.88
N HIS A 99 -11.99 -13.56 39.35
CA HIS A 99 -11.94 -12.97 40.69
C HIS A 99 -12.99 -11.86 40.86
N ALA A 100 -13.71 -11.86 41.99
CA ALA A 100 -14.70 -10.86 42.37
C ALA A 100 -15.67 -10.55 41.23
N LEU A 101 -16.32 -11.59 40.70
CA LEU A 101 -17.30 -11.48 39.62
C LEU A 101 -18.51 -10.67 40.10
N ASP A 102 -18.71 -9.51 39.49
CA ASP A 102 -19.86 -8.64 39.70
C ASP A 102 -20.47 -8.22 38.35
N ALA A 103 -21.78 -8.01 38.33
CA ALA A 103 -22.50 -7.58 37.15
C ALA A 103 -23.82 -6.88 37.53
N ASP A 104 -24.27 -5.95 36.69
CA ASP A 104 -25.61 -5.41 36.75
C ASP A 104 -26.58 -6.37 36.05
N THR A 105 -27.37 -7.10 36.83
CA THR A 105 -28.24 -8.20 36.40
C THR A 105 -29.63 -7.76 35.98
N THR A 106 -29.87 -6.45 35.83
CA THR A 106 -31.17 -5.90 35.42
C THR A 106 -31.23 -5.67 33.89
N PRO A 107 -32.00 -6.48 33.14
CA PRO A 107 -32.18 -6.28 31.70
C PRO A 107 -33.15 -5.14 31.41
N THR A 108 -32.90 -4.37 30.35
CA THR A 108 -33.85 -3.40 29.79
C THR A 108 -34.41 -3.84 28.43
N VAL A 109 -33.85 -4.91 27.86
CA VAL A 109 -34.28 -5.58 26.64
C VAL A 109 -35.00 -6.87 27.04
N THR A 110 -36.14 -7.13 26.42
CA THR A 110 -36.92 -8.36 26.60
C THR A 110 -36.34 -9.52 25.80
N ALA A 111 -36.69 -10.76 26.17
CA ALA A 111 -36.32 -11.96 25.41
C ALA A 111 -36.78 -11.87 23.94
N GLY A 112 -37.99 -11.32 23.70
CA GLY A 112 -38.55 -11.17 22.36
C GLY A 112 -37.78 -10.16 21.51
N GLU A 113 -37.40 -9.02 22.10
CA GLU A 113 -36.55 -8.02 21.43
C GLU A 113 -35.16 -8.59 21.11
N ALA A 114 -34.60 -9.41 21.98
CA ALA A 114 -33.33 -10.09 21.72
C ALA A 114 -33.45 -11.09 20.56
N VAL A 115 -34.52 -11.89 20.49
CA VAL A 115 -34.79 -12.77 19.33
C VAL A 115 -34.94 -11.96 18.05
N ARG A 116 -35.67 -10.83 18.09
CA ARG A 116 -35.82 -9.94 16.93
C ARG A 116 -34.49 -9.33 16.48
N ALA A 117 -33.62 -8.99 17.43
CA ALA A 117 -32.28 -8.50 17.11
C ALA A 117 -31.43 -9.57 16.39
N VAL A 118 -31.56 -10.85 16.77
CA VAL A 118 -30.90 -11.96 16.07
C VAL A 118 -31.49 -12.17 14.68
N GLN A 119 -32.82 -12.21 14.54
CA GLN A 119 -33.50 -12.32 13.25
C GLN A 119 -33.08 -11.21 12.27
N ALA A 120 -33.01 -9.96 12.76
CA ALA A 120 -32.55 -8.83 11.98
C ALA A 120 -31.08 -8.96 11.58
N ALA A 121 -30.22 -9.42 12.49
CA ALA A 121 -28.82 -9.64 12.17
C ALA A 121 -28.63 -10.77 11.13
N THR A 122 -29.46 -11.80 11.14
CA THR A 122 -29.38 -12.94 10.21
C THR A 122 -30.19 -12.74 8.93
N GLY A 123 -30.89 -11.61 8.76
CA GLY A 123 -31.76 -11.36 7.60
C GLY A 123 -32.93 -12.35 7.48
N SER A 124 -33.23 -13.11 8.53
CA SER A 124 -34.21 -14.21 8.51
C SER A 124 -35.27 -13.99 9.58
N PHE A 125 -36.44 -13.52 9.16
CA PHE A 125 -37.56 -13.22 10.04
C PHE A 125 -38.57 -14.36 10.09
N ARG A 126 -38.90 -14.80 11.30
CA ARG A 126 -39.98 -15.76 11.56
C ARG A 126 -40.90 -15.22 12.64
N ALA A 127 -42.20 -15.39 12.43
CA ALA A 127 -43.18 -15.12 13.48
C ALA A 127 -43.10 -16.23 14.52
N THR A 128 -42.56 -15.93 15.70
CA THR A 128 -42.36 -16.89 16.78
C THR A 128 -43.24 -16.50 17.97
N VAL A 129 -44.12 -17.41 18.40
CA VAL A 129 -45.01 -17.17 19.54
C VAL A 129 -44.31 -17.68 20.79
N GLN A 130 -44.26 -16.85 21.84
CA GLN A 130 -43.70 -17.26 23.13
C GLN A 130 -44.49 -18.45 23.68
N SER A 131 -43.82 -19.58 23.91
CA SER A 131 -44.42 -20.81 24.43
C SER A 131 -44.32 -20.91 25.94
N LYS A 132 -43.18 -20.52 26.52
CA LYS A 132 -42.94 -20.54 27.97
C LYS A 132 -41.94 -19.46 28.36
N ALA A 133 -42.14 -18.86 29.53
CA ALA A 133 -41.13 -18.01 30.18
C ALA A 133 -40.96 -18.43 31.65
N ALA A 134 -39.74 -18.73 32.04
CA ALA A 134 -39.38 -19.09 33.40
C ALA A 134 -39.35 -17.85 34.31
N ARG A 135 -39.78 -18.02 35.57
CA ARG A 135 -39.73 -16.96 36.60
C ARG A 135 -38.39 -16.88 37.36
N GLY A 136 -37.42 -17.73 37.01
CA GLY A 136 -36.09 -17.77 37.63
C GLY A 136 -35.15 -16.66 37.15
N ALA A 137 -33.96 -16.57 37.76
CA ALA A 137 -32.96 -15.54 37.49
C ALA A 137 -32.57 -15.42 36.00
N THR A 138 -32.46 -16.56 35.30
CA THR A 138 -32.11 -16.59 33.87
C THR A 138 -33.24 -16.13 32.95
N ARG A 139 -34.48 -16.02 33.45
CA ARG A 139 -35.67 -15.67 32.65
C ARG A 139 -35.78 -16.48 31.35
N ALA A 140 -35.34 -17.73 31.37
CA ALA A 140 -35.31 -18.59 30.19
C ALA A 140 -36.68 -18.63 29.51
N THR A 141 -36.70 -18.27 28.23
CA THR A 141 -37.91 -18.10 27.43
C THR A 141 -37.78 -18.95 26.17
N THR A 142 -38.78 -19.77 25.89
CA THR A 142 -38.86 -20.60 24.68
C THR A 142 -40.01 -20.14 23.80
N TYR A 143 -39.90 -20.41 22.50
CA TYR A 143 -40.89 -20.06 21.48
C TYR A 143 -41.39 -21.31 20.74
N SER A 144 -42.47 -21.15 19.97
CA SER A 144 -43.18 -22.22 19.26
C SER A 144 -42.35 -22.95 18.20
N ASP A 145 -41.28 -22.34 17.71
CA ASP A 145 -40.39 -22.91 16.68
C ASP A 145 -39.11 -23.55 17.27
N GLY A 146 -39.05 -23.68 18.60
CA GLY A 146 -37.87 -24.19 19.30
C GLY A 146 -36.79 -23.13 19.58
N THR A 147 -36.99 -21.88 19.17
CA THR A 147 -36.12 -20.76 19.57
C THR A 147 -36.10 -20.64 21.09
N ALA A 148 -34.94 -20.33 21.66
CA ALA A 148 -34.76 -20.12 23.09
C ALA A 148 -33.94 -18.86 23.35
N ALA A 149 -34.25 -18.14 24.43
CA ALA A 149 -33.50 -16.99 24.91
C ALA A 149 -33.39 -17.04 26.43
N GLU A 150 -32.19 -16.91 26.97
CA GLU A 150 -31.94 -16.86 28.42
C GLU A 150 -30.89 -15.83 28.79
N LEU A 151 -30.97 -15.28 30.01
CA LEU A 151 -29.96 -14.37 30.53
C LEU A 151 -28.71 -15.15 30.94
N ALA A 152 -27.57 -14.63 30.52
CA ALA A 152 -26.24 -15.08 30.89
C ALA A 152 -25.31 -13.89 31.07
N LEU A 153 -24.11 -14.12 31.61
CA LEU A 153 -23.05 -13.12 31.64
C LEU A 153 -21.98 -13.46 30.59
N ASP A 154 -21.76 -12.54 29.66
CA ASP A 154 -20.57 -12.50 28.79
C ASP A 154 -19.50 -11.69 29.54
N GLN A 155 -18.60 -12.41 30.22
CA GLN A 155 -17.74 -11.84 31.26
C GLN A 155 -18.59 -11.18 32.36
N ARG A 156 -18.48 -9.85 32.54
CA ARG A 156 -19.27 -9.05 33.50
C ARG A 156 -20.51 -8.38 32.90
N ARG A 157 -20.92 -8.74 31.68
CA ARG A 157 -22.02 -8.09 30.98
C ARG A 157 -23.24 -8.99 30.87
N LEU A 158 -24.38 -8.47 31.28
CA LEU A 158 -25.65 -9.14 31.09
C LEU A 158 -26.02 -9.20 29.60
N VAL A 159 -26.27 -10.41 29.11
CA VAL A 159 -26.69 -10.69 27.74
C VAL A 159 -27.89 -11.64 27.73
N TRP A 160 -28.68 -11.58 26.67
CA TRP A 160 -29.52 -12.69 26.24
C TRP A 160 -28.71 -13.61 25.34
N ARG A 161 -28.49 -14.85 25.77
CA ARG A 161 -28.04 -15.93 24.89
C ARG A 161 -29.26 -16.49 24.15
N VAL A 162 -29.25 -16.40 22.84
CA VAL A 162 -30.36 -16.73 21.96
C VAL A 162 -29.93 -17.88 21.04
N THR A 163 -30.67 -18.98 21.09
CA THR A 163 -30.58 -20.06 20.10
C THR A 163 -31.71 -19.89 19.09
N TYR A 164 -31.38 -19.61 17.83
CA TYR A 164 -32.36 -19.32 16.77
C TYR A 164 -32.13 -20.18 15.53
N ARG A 165 -33.12 -20.98 15.14
CA ARG A 165 -33.07 -21.81 13.92
C ARG A 165 -33.73 -21.08 12.75
N SER A 166 -32.95 -20.47 11.88
CA SER A 166 -33.46 -19.83 10.66
C SER A 166 -33.77 -20.83 9.54
N SER A 167 -33.08 -21.99 9.49
CA SER A 167 -33.33 -23.06 8.51
C SER A 167 -32.79 -24.42 8.98
N SER A 168 -32.82 -25.45 8.12
CA SER A 168 -32.08 -26.70 8.37
C SER A 168 -30.57 -26.55 8.24
N ALA A 169 -30.09 -25.54 7.50
CA ALA A 169 -28.68 -25.22 7.28
C ALA A 169 -28.15 -24.13 8.23
N GLU A 170 -29.02 -23.55 9.06
CA GLU A 170 -28.67 -22.40 9.90
C GLU A 170 -29.35 -22.48 11.28
N VAL A 171 -28.54 -22.70 12.31
CA VAL A 171 -28.95 -22.68 13.71
C VAL A 171 -27.97 -21.83 14.49
N TRP A 172 -28.38 -20.64 14.90
CA TRP A 172 -27.51 -19.64 15.50
C TRP A 172 -27.44 -19.75 17.03
N ASP A 173 -26.25 -19.68 17.63
CA ASP A 173 -26.01 -19.34 19.04
C ASP A 173 -25.49 -17.91 19.12
N ALA A 174 -26.31 -16.98 19.64
CA ALA A 174 -26.05 -15.55 19.61
C ALA A 174 -26.14 -14.92 21.00
N PHE A 175 -25.34 -13.89 21.25
CA PHE A 175 -25.30 -13.15 22.51
C PHE A 175 -25.75 -11.72 22.20
N VAL A 176 -26.86 -11.29 22.79
CA VAL A 176 -27.44 -9.95 22.60
C VAL A 176 -27.29 -9.18 23.90
N ASP A 177 -26.73 -7.97 23.85
CA ASP A 177 -26.62 -7.12 25.03
C ASP A 177 -28.01 -6.86 25.63
N ALA A 178 -28.22 -7.30 26.89
CA ALA A 178 -29.54 -7.29 27.53
C ALA A 178 -30.01 -5.87 27.91
N ARG A 179 -29.23 -4.84 27.59
CA ARG A 179 -29.59 -3.44 27.78
C ARG A 179 -29.72 -2.66 26.49
N SER A 180 -28.82 -2.90 25.53
CA SER A 180 -28.82 -2.16 24.27
C SER A 180 -29.52 -2.87 23.11
N GLY A 181 -29.76 -4.18 23.22
CA GLY A 181 -30.33 -4.99 22.15
C GLY A 181 -29.35 -5.28 21.00
N LYS A 182 -28.07 -4.94 21.18
CA LYS A 182 -27.05 -5.12 20.13
C LYS A 182 -26.52 -6.55 20.17
N VAL A 183 -26.52 -7.23 19.02
CA VAL A 183 -25.85 -8.52 18.86
C VAL A 183 -24.34 -8.33 19.05
N ARG A 184 -23.78 -9.04 20.03
CA ARG A 184 -22.37 -9.00 20.45
C ARG A 184 -21.55 -10.10 19.77
N ARG A 185 -22.12 -11.30 19.69
CA ARG A 185 -21.51 -12.51 19.14
C ARG A 185 -22.62 -13.35 18.51
N ARG A 186 -22.33 -14.07 17.43
CA ARG A 186 -23.18 -15.13 16.89
C ARG A 186 -22.33 -16.21 16.22
N VAL A 187 -22.79 -17.45 16.25
CA VAL A 187 -22.15 -18.60 15.60
C VAL A 187 -23.24 -19.46 14.97
N ASN A 188 -23.09 -19.85 13.70
CA ASN A 188 -23.94 -20.89 13.11
C ASN A 188 -23.45 -22.26 13.59
N MET A 189 -24.34 -23.06 14.15
CA MET A 189 -24.07 -24.40 14.70
C MET A 189 -24.31 -25.52 13.68
N VAL A 190 -24.91 -25.21 12.52
CA VAL A 190 -24.99 -26.16 11.40
C VAL A 190 -23.74 -26.01 10.56
N LYS A 191 -23.12 -27.14 10.24
CA LYS A 191 -21.97 -27.22 9.34
C LYS A 191 -22.49 -27.49 7.92
N SER A 192 -22.16 -26.61 6.99
CA SER A 192 -22.38 -26.74 5.54
C SER A 192 -21.01 -26.86 4.87
N ASP A 193 -20.94 -27.53 3.71
CA ASP A 193 -19.71 -27.70 2.95
C ASP A 193 -19.88 -27.03 1.58
N THR A 194 -19.34 -25.81 1.41
CA THR A 194 -19.26 -25.16 0.10
C THR A 194 -18.01 -25.66 -0.63
N ASN A 195 -18.11 -26.86 -1.18
CA ASN A 195 -17.00 -27.54 -1.83
C ASN A 195 -16.76 -27.04 -3.26
N ALA A 196 -15.49 -26.91 -3.64
CA ALA A 196 -15.02 -26.59 -4.98
C ALA A 196 -13.98 -27.62 -5.46
N THR A 197 -13.97 -27.92 -6.76
CA THR A 197 -12.89 -28.70 -7.39
C THR A 197 -11.86 -27.72 -7.94
N VAL A 198 -10.62 -27.84 -7.49
CA VAL A 198 -9.52 -26.93 -7.85
C VAL A 198 -8.24 -27.71 -8.13
N TRP A 199 -7.24 -27.02 -8.67
CA TRP A 199 -5.86 -27.43 -8.79
C TRP A 199 -4.98 -26.51 -7.93
N GLU A 200 -3.86 -27.04 -7.45
CA GLU A 200 -2.95 -26.29 -6.59
C GLU A 200 -1.86 -25.54 -7.36
N ASN A 201 -1.59 -25.94 -8.60
CA ASN A 201 -0.65 -25.31 -9.53
C ASN A 201 -1.32 -25.04 -10.87
N THR A 202 -1.19 -25.91 -11.86
CA THR A 202 -1.96 -25.81 -13.11
C THR A 202 -2.55 -27.17 -13.45
N PRO A 203 -3.68 -27.23 -14.16
CA PRO A 203 -4.22 -28.51 -14.61
C PRO A 203 -3.16 -29.29 -15.37
N THR A 204 -3.01 -30.59 -15.06
CA THR A 204 -2.03 -31.52 -15.66
C THR A 204 -0.55 -31.32 -15.29
N ALA A 205 -0.20 -30.32 -14.47
CA ALA A 205 1.15 -30.20 -13.92
C ALA A 205 1.55 -31.44 -13.11
N ALA A 206 2.82 -31.84 -13.22
CA ALA A 206 3.36 -32.99 -12.48
C ALA A 206 3.26 -32.81 -10.95
N LEU A 207 3.42 -31.58 -10.47
CA LEU A 207 3.27 -31.19 -9.07
C LEU A 207 2.12 -30.19 -8.94
N GLY A 208 1.16 -30.48 -8.08
CA GLY A 208 -0.02 -29.64 -7.85
C GLY A 208 -1.10 -29.68 -8.94
N GLY A 209 -0.91 -30.47 -10.02
CA GLY A 209 -1.86 -30.56 -11.14
C GLY A 209 -2.90 -31.67 -11.04
N THR A 210 -3.00 -32.34 -9.89
CA THR A 210 -4.11 -33.26 -9.57
C THR A 210 -5.26 -32.48 -8.96
N ALA A 211 -6.46 -32.64 -9.52
CA ALA A 211 -7.66 -31.98 -8.99
C ALA A 211 -7.95 -32.43 -7.55
N ASN A 212 -8.25 -31.50 -6.66
CA ASN A 212 -8.64 -31.74 -5.28
C ASN A 212 -9.91 -30.97 -4.92
N THR A 213 -10.60 -31.45 -3.87
CA THR A 213 -11.79 -30.78 -3.33
C THR A 213 -11.42 -29.94 -2.12
N VAL A 214 -11.74 -28.65 -2.15
CA VAL A 214 -11.52 -27.69 -1.07
C VAL A 214 -12.85 -27.15 -0.56
N ASN A 215 -12.93 -26.86 0.75
CA ASN A 215 -14.12 -26.28 1.36
C ASN A 215 -13.93 -24.77 1.54
N LEU A 216 -14.50 -23.97 0.61
CA LEU A 216 -14.36 -22.51 0.58
C LEU A 216 -14.96 -21.83 1.83
N GLU A 217 -15.96 -22.46 2.46
CA GLU A 217 -16.58 -21.96 3.69
C GLU A 217 -15.67 -22.17 4.91
N GLN A 218 -14.98 -23.31 4.98
CA GLN A 218 -14.04 -23.60 6.07
C GLN A 218 -12.85 -22.64 6.09
N HIS A 219 -12.40 -22.20 4.91
CA HIS A 219 -11.36 -21.17 4.79
C HIS A 219 -11.86 -19.75 5.12
N GLY A 220 -13.19 -19.55 5.19
CA GLY A 220 -13.78 -18.23 5.41
C GLY A 220 -13.80 -17.36 4.15
N TRP A 221 -13.46 -17.91 2.99
CA TRP A 221 -13.46 -17.20 1.70
C TRP A 221 -14.86 -17.05 1.13
N LEU A 222 -15.80 -17.94 1.49
CA LEU A 222 -17.16 -17.87 0.98
C LEU A 222 -18.20 -18.23 2.05
N ALA A 223 -19.35 -17.56 2.02
CA ALA A 223 -20.45 -17.88 2.93
C ALA A 223 -21.20 -19.15 2.48
N ALA A 224 -21.77 -19.88 3.44
CA ALA A 224 -22.63 -21.03 3.17
C ALA A 224 -23.76 -20.66 2.18
N GLY A 225 -23.88 -21.42 1.09
CA GLY A 225 -24.95 -21.22 0.10
C GLY A 225 -24.83 -19.95 -0.75
N ALA A 226 -23.66 -19.30 -0.78
CA ALA A 226 -23.41 -18.14 -1.63
C ALA A 226 -23.76 -18.42 -3.10
N GLN A 227 -24.33 -17.40 -3.77
CA GLN A 227 -24.77 -17.45 -5.17
C GLN A 227 -23.79 -16.74 -6.12
N LYS A 228 -22.73 -16.17 -5.55
CA LYS A 228 -21.67 -15.38 -6.18
C LYS A 228 -20.35 -15.80 -5.56
N LEU A 229 -19.24 -15.73 -6.28
CA LEU A 229 -17.89 -15.88 -5.71
C LEU A 229 -17.45 -14.55 -5.09
N LEU A 230 -18.24 -14.07 -4.14
CA LEU A 230 -18.03 -12.82 -3.43
C LEU A 230 -17.68 -13.13 -1.98
N GLY A 231 -16.39 -13.04 -1.68
CA GLY A 231 -15.79 -13.25 -0.38
C GLY A 231 -15.37 -11.96 0.32
N PRO A 232 -14.70 -12.07 1.48
CA PRO A 232 -14.10 -10.91 2.13
C PRO A 232 -12.92 -10.33 1.35
N ASN A 233 -12.21 -11.11 0.53
CA ASN A 233 -10.95 -10.68 -0.08
C ASN A 233 -11.05 -10.49 -1.61
N VAL A 234 -11.93 -11.26 -2.25
CA VAL A 234 -12.06 -11.35 -3.71
C VAL A 234 -13.54 -11.40 -4.09
N HIS A 235 -13.90 -10.68 -5.16
CA HIS A 235 -15.11 -10.89 -5.94
C HIS A 235 -14.68 -11.38 -7.32
N ALA A 236 -14.97 -12.64 -7.65
CA ALA A 236 -14.71 -13.19 -8.98
C ALA A 236 -15.99 -13.26 -9.82
N TYR A 237 -15.90 -12.79 -11.06
CA TYR A 237 -16.92 -12.89 -12.11
C TYR A 237 -16.22 -13.04 -13.47
N SER A 238 -16.98 -13.29 -14.53
CA SER A 238 -16.40 -13.42 -15.87
C SER A 238 -16.88 -12.30 -16.78
N ASP A 239 -16.03 -11.29 -16.97
CA ASP A 239 -16.30 -10.08 -17.76
C ASP A 239 -16.18 -10.35 -19.27
N VAL A 240 -17.16 -11.01 -19.85
CA VAL A 240 -17.02 -11.47 -21.23
C VAL A 240 -17.26 -10.36 -22.25
N ASP A 241 -17.79 -9.21 -21.82
CA ASP A 241 -18.10 -8.06 -22.67
C ASP A 241 -17.21 -6.83 -22.45
N ASP A 242 -16.17 -6.93 -21.61
CA ASP A 242 -15.11 -5.92 -21.44
C ASP A 242 -15.70 -4.59 -20.95
N ASP A 243 -16.55 -4.66 -19.92
CA ASP A 243 -17.21 -3.48 -19.34
C ASP A 243 -16.78 -3.14 -17.91
N ASP A 244 -15.94 -3.95 -17.28
CA ASP A 244 -15.44 -3.87 -15.90
C ASP A 244 -16.56 -3.94 -14.83
N PHE A 245 -17.73 -4.51 -15.16
CA PHE A 245 -18.86 -4.64 -14.24
C PHE A 245 -19.27 -6.09 -13.97
N ALA A 246 -19.51 -6.40 -12.70
CA ALA A 246 -20.03 -7.70 -12.27
C ALA A 246 -21.50 -7.91 -12.63
N ASP A 247 -21.75 -8.22 -13.90
CA ASP A 247 -23.08 -8.30 -14.45
C ASP A 247 -23.80 -9.59 -14.03
N ALA A 248 -25.14 -9.58 -14.00
CA ALA A 248 -25.89 -10.70 -13.45
C ALA A 248 -25.71 -12.02 -14.24
N ALA A 249 -25.41 -11.92 -15.53
CA ALA A 249 -25.12 -13.06 -16.42
C ALA A 249 -23.69 -13.58 -16.29
N GLU A 250 -22.85 -12.86 -15.54
CA GLU A 250 -21.41 -13.10 -15.42
C GLU A 250 -20.99 -13.67 -14.08
N GLU A 251 -21.92 -13.65 -13.14
CA GLU A 251 -21.80 -14.32 -11.87
C GLU A 251 -21.84 -15.85 -12.02
N ILE A 252 -21.10 -16.54 -11.14
CA ILE A 252 -20.99 -18.01 -11.15
C ILE A 252 -22.34 -18.76 -11.02
N GLY A 253 -23.34 -18.13 -10.41
CA GLY A 253 -24.60 -18.73 -10.00
C GLY A 253 -24.51 -19.69 -8.79
N ALA A 254 -25.59 -20.43 -8.54
CA ALA A 254 -25.67 -21.33 -7.39
C ALA A 254 -24.65 -22.49 -7.43
N PRO A 255 -24.19 -23.00 -6.26
CA PRO A 255 -23.42 -24.24 -6.17
C PRO A 255 -24.18 -25.45 -6.75
N PRO A 256 -23.49 -26.57 -7.08
CA PRO A 256 -22.14 -26.95 -6.66
C PRO A 256 -21.01 -26.27 -7.48
N PHE A 257 -19.89 -25.99 -6.80
CA PHE A 257 -18.66 -25.47 -7.42
C PHE A 257 -17.63 -26.58 -7.73
N THR A 258 -18.03 -27.85 -7.58
CA THR A 258 -17.26 -29.01 -8.04
C THR A 258 -17.47 -29.19 -9.54
N LEU A 259 -16.76 -28.40 -10.34
CA LEU A 259 -16.92 -28.33 -11.79
C LEU A 259 -15.76 -29.08 -12.48
N PRO A 260 -16.04 -29.93 -13.49
CA PRO A 260 -14.98 -30.56 -14.28
C PRO A 260 -14.39 -29.57 -15.29
N GLN A 261 -13.12 -29.74 -15.63
CA GLN A 261 -12.51 -29.10 -16.81
C GLN A 261 -12.69 -30.00 -18.04
N THR A 262 -13.16 -29.41 -19.14
CA THR A 262 -13.37 -30.10 -20.42
C THR A 262 -12.22 -29.79 -21.37
N GLY A 263 -11.57 -30.83 -21.90
CA GLY A 263 -10.46 -30.68 -22.85
C GLY A 263 -10.90 -30.61 -24.32
N PHE A 264 -10.24 -29.75 -25.09
CA PHE A 264 -10.43 -29.50 -26.52
C PHE A 264 -9.19 -29.90 -27.34
N SER A 265 -9.38 -30.12 -28.64
CA SER A 265 -8.31 -30.39 -29.61
C SER A 265 -8.58 -29.64 -30.92
N PRO A 266 -8.51 -28.29 -30.89
CA PRO A 266 -8.76 -27.46 -32.07
C PRO A 266 -7.71 -27.71 -33.16
N ALA A 267 -8.13 -27.69 -34.42
CA ALA A 267 -7.19 -27.72 -35.53
C ALA A 267 -6.29 -26.48 -35.49
N GLY A 268 -4.98 -26.66 -35.58
CA GLY A 268 -4.00 -25.58 -35.47
C GLY A 268 -3.73 -25.07 -34.05
N GLY A 269 -4.33 -25.67 -33.01
CA GLY A 269 -4.00 -25.31 -31.62
C GLY A 269 -2.77 -26.03 -31.12
N SER A 270 -1.91 -25.29 -30.42
CA SER A 270 -0.62 -25.79 -29.92
C SER A 270 -0.70 -26.56 -28.60
N CYS A 271 -1.81 -27.25 -28.32
CA CYS A 271 -1.94 -28.06 -27.11
C CYS A 271 -1.60 -29.54 -27.39
N PRO A 272 -0.64 -30.15 -26.67
CA PRO A 272 -0.32 -31.56 -26.84
C PRO A 272 -1.46 -32.46 -26.32
N ALA A 273 -1.55 -33.70 -26.82
CA ALA A 273 -2.62 -34.63 -26.43
C ALA A 273 -2.66 -34.92 -24.91
N ALA A 274 -1.50 -34.87 -24.25
CA ALA A 274 -1.37 -35.02 -22.80
C ALA A 274 -1.96 -33.82 -22.02
N ASN A 275 -1.87 -32.61 -22.58
CA ASN A 275 -2.33 -31.37 -21.97
C ASN A 275 -3.27 -30.66 -22.95
N LYS A 276 -4.50 -31.16 -23.05
CA LYS A 276 -5.52 -30.63 -23.98
C LYS A 276 -5.75 -29.13 -23.80
N CYS A 277 -6.19 -28.47 -24.87
CA CYS A 277 -6.67 -27.09 -24.79
C CYS A 277 -7.90 -27.01 -23.89
N THR A 278 -8.20 -25.84 -23.33
CA THR A 278 -9.42 -25.64 -22.53
C THR A 278 -10.53 -24.93 -23.31
N TRP A 279 -10.25 -24.50 -24.54
CA TRP A 279 -11.25 -23.99 -25.46
C TRP A 279 -10.83 -24.20 -26.92
N ASN A 280 -11.67 -23.82 -27.88
CA ASN A 280 -11.42 -23.95 -29.31
C ASN A 280 -11.45 -22.58 -30.00
N HIS A 281 -10.28 -22.05 -30.35
CA HIS A 281 -10.14 -20.75 -31.00
C HIS A 281 -10.76 -20.64 -32.39
N ASN A 282 -11.18 -21.76 -33.00
CA ASN A 282 -11.90 -21.76 -34.28
C ASN A 282 -13.43 -21.71 -34.11
N ILE A 283 -13.94 -21.80 -32.87
CA ILE A 283 -15.38 -21.85 -32.58
C ILE A 283 -15.71 -20.80 -31.54
N GLY A 284 -16.44 -19.76 -31.97
CA GLY A 284 -16.91 -18.71 -31.09
C GLY A 284 -17.76 -19.25 -29.93
N GLY A 285 -17.54 -18.72 -28.73
CA GLY A 285 -18.22 -19.12 -27.49
C GLY A 285 -17.77 -20.47 -26.92
N SER A 286 -16.79 -21.16 -27.52
CA SER A 286 -16.34 -22.47 -27.02
C SER A 286 -15.74 -22.42 -25.60
N TRP A 287 -15.14 -21.29 -25.23
CA TRP A 287 -14.62 -20.98 -23.89
C TRP A 287 -15.69 -21.08 -22.80
N ASN A 288 -16.96 -20.85 -23.13
CA ASN A 288 -18.07 -20.90 -22.18
C ASN A 288 -18.24 -22.29 -21.53
N THR A 289 -17.70 -23.33 -22.15
CA THR A 289 -17.69 -24.70 -21.59
C THR A 289 -16.95 -24.77 -20.25
N ASN A 290 -15.84 -24.04 -20.11
CA ASN A 290 -15.01 -24.05 -18.90
C ASN A 290 -15.10 -22.74 -18.07
N ARG A 291 -15.78 -21.69 -18.56
CA ARG A 291 -15.96 -20.39 -17.88
C ARG A 291 -16.19 -20.49 -16.37
N ARG A 292 -17.21 -21.26 -15.94
CA ARG A 292 -17.54 -21.43 -14.51
C ARG A 292 -16.41 -22.10 -13.73
N GLN A 293 -15.71 -23.06 -14.32
CA GLN A 293 -14.59 -23.74 -13.68
C GLN A 293 -13.39 -22.81 -13.57
N ASN A 294 -13.05 -22.07 -14.63
CA ASN A 294 -11.99 -21.07 -14.66
C ASN A 294 -12.18 -20.02 -13.56
N MET A 295 -13.40 -19.48 -13.42
CA MET A 295 -13.75 -18.52 -12.38
C MET A 295 -13.55 -19.08 -10.95
N VAL A 296 -13.97 -20.33 -10.70
CA VAL A 296 -13.74 -20.99 -9.40
C VAL A 296 -12.25 -21.19 -9.12
N GLN A 297 -11.47 -21.54 -10.15
CA GLN A 297 -10.03 -21.76 -10.03
C GLN A 297 -9.27 -20.46 -9.72
N ALA A 298 -9.56 -19.39 -10.45
CA ALA A 298 -8.95 -18.08 -10.23
C ALA A 298 -9.32 -17.53 -8.83
N PHE A 299 -10.58 -17.66 -8.41
CA PHE A 299 -11.03 -17.29 -7.06
C PHE A 299 -10.27 -18.04 -5.96
N TYR A 300 -10.02 -19.34 -6.16
CA TYR A 300 -9.22 -20.15 -5.23
C TYR A 300 -7.78 -19.64 -5.13
N PHE A 301 -7.12 -19.43 -6.27
CA PHE A 301 -5.74 -18.93 -6.30
C PHE A 301 -5.62 -17.56 -5.62
N ALA A 302 -6.45 -16.58 -5.99
CA ALA A 302 -6.39 -15.24 -5.41
C ALA A 302 -6.57 -15.24 -3.89
N ASN A 303 -7.52 -16.00 -3.35
CA ASN A 303 -7.71 -16.10 -1.89
C ASN A 303 -6.57 -16.85 -1.19
N ARG A 304 -6.05 -17.92 -1.80
CA ARG A 304 -4.92 -18.67 -1.25
C ARG A 304 -3.68 -17.80 -1.14
N PHE A 305 -3.41 -17.00 -2.17
CA PHE A 305 -2.26 -16.11 -2.22
C PHE A 305 -2.42 -14.92 -1.27
N HIS A 306 -3.63 -14.33 -1.20
CA HIS A 306 -3.99 -13.34 -0.19
C HIS A 306 -3.61 -13.81 1.22
N ASP A 307 -4.05 -15.01 1.62
CA ASP A 307 -3.79 -15.54 2.97
C ASP A 307 -2.28 -15.77 3.22
N TRP A 308 -1.52 -16.16 2.18
CA TRP A 308 -0.08 -16.35 2.27
C TRP A 308 0.69 -15.02 2.38
N LEU A 309 0.31 -13.99 1.62
CA LEU A 309 0.88 -12.65 1.71
C LEU A 309 0.52 -11.97 3.04
N ALA A 310 -0.68 -12.20 3.57
CA ALA A 310 -1.10 -11.70 4.88
C ALA A 310 -0.32 -12.36 6.04
N ALA A 311 0.20 -13.57 5.84
CA ALA A 311 0.98 -14.27 6.84
C ALA A 311 2.42 -13.74 6.98
N SER A 312 3.03 -14.05 8.11
CA SER A 312 4.47 -13.81 8.32
C SER A 312 5.28 -14.65 7.32
N PRO A 313 6.36 -14.10 6.72
CA PRO A 313 6.99 -12.83 7.04
C PRO A 313 6.58 -11.63 6.17
N VAL A 314 5.72 -11.82 5.16
CA VAL A 314 5.32 -10.77 4.23
C VAL A 314 4.45 -9.73 4.95
N ASN A 315 3.49 -10.17 5.78
CA ASN A 315 2.61 -9.32 6.59
C ASN A 315 1.86 -8.24 5.77
N PHE A 316 1.44 -8.59 4.56
CA PHE A 316 0.55 -7.78 3.74
C PHE A 316 -0.90 -8.00 4.17
N GLY A 317 -1.26 -7.41 5.31
CA GLY A 317 -2.64 -7.37 5.82
C GLY A 317 -3.18 -5.94 5.82
N THR A 318 -4.34 -5.71 6.44
CA THR A 318 -5.10 -4.44 6.37
C THR A 318 -4.31 -3.16 6.71
N LEU A 319 -3.23 -3.24 7.50
CA LEU A 319 -2.38 -2.06 7.82
C LEU A 319 -1.33 -1.75 6.75
N SER A 320 -1.14 -2.66 5.80
CA SER A 320 -0.18 -2.60 4.71
C SER A 320 -0.88 -2.50 3.35
N GLY A 321 -2.21 -2.28 3.32
CA GLY A 321 -2.98 -2.07 2.10
C GLY A 321 -3.44 -3.34 1.37
N SER A 322 -3.69 -4.45 2.08
CA SER A 322 -4.25 -5.67 1.46
C SER A 322 -5.71 -5.54 1.05
N PHE A 323 -6.15 -6.42 0.16
CA PHE A 323 -7.50 -6.39 -0.43
C PHE A 323 -8.50 -7.07 0.51
N ASP A 324 -9.00 -6.31 1.50
CA ASP A 324 -9.89 -6.80 2.56
C ASP A 324 -11.30 -6.17 2.49
N ALA A 325 -12.30 -6.89 3.02
CA ALA A 325 -13.66 -6.41 3.07
C ALA A 325 -13.84 -5.19 3.99
N GLY A 326 -14.49 -4.16 3.44
CA GLY A 326 -14.88 -2.93 4.12
C GLY A 326 -14.66 -1.67 3.27
N SER A 327 -13.69 -1.73 2.35
CA SER A 327 -13.37 -0.66 1.39
C SER A 327 -12.99 -1.15 -0.01
N ASP A 328 -12.28 -2.28 -0.18
CA ASP A 328 -11.61 -2.60 -1.45
C ASP A 328 -11.20 -4.08 -1.69
N PRO A 329 -12.14 -5.04 -1.78
CA PRO A 329 -11.81 -6.41 -2.22
C PRO A 329 -11.37 -6.42 -3.69
N LEU A 330 -10.48 -7.36 -4.05
CA LEU A 330 -10.05 -7.56 -5.44
C LEU A 330 -11.27 -7.89 -6.33
N GLN A 331 -11.45 -7.14 -7.41
CA GLN A 331 -12.31 -7.55 -8.53
C GLN A 331 -11.49 -8.44 -9.45
N LEU A 332 -11.90 -9.69 -9.61
CA LEU A 332 -11.20 -10.70 -10.42
C LEU A 332 -12.07 -11.08 -11.61
N GLU A 333 -11.68 -10.55 -12.76
CA GLU A 333 -12.36 -10.68 -14.04
C GLU A 333 -11.73 -11.83 -14.82
N THR A 334 -12.50 -12.90 -15.02
CA THR A 334 -12.06 -14.07 -15.77
C THR A 334 -12.65 -14.11 -17.17
N ASP A 335 -11.92 -14.63 -18.14
CA ASP A 335 -12.41 -14.67 -19.52
C ASP A 335 -12.72 -13.26 -20.05
N ASP A 336 -11.91 -12.29 -19.61
CA ASP A 336 -12.12 -10.88 -19.92
C ASP A 336 -12.08 -10.64 -21.45
N GLY A 337 -13.05 -9.89 -21.96
CA GLY A 337 -13.24 -9.62 -23.38
C GLY A 337 -13.40 -10.87 -24.27
N ALA A 338 -13.88 -12.00 -23.73
CA ALA A 338 -13.99 -13.25 -24.50
C ALA A 338 -15.12 -13.26 -25.55
N ASN A 339 -16.09 -12.34 -25.49
CA ASN A 339 -17.31 -12.34 -26.30
C ASN A 339 -17.62 -11.04 -27.08
N PRO A 340 -16.67 -10.41 -27.79
CA PRO A 340 -16.99 -9.30 -28.68
C PRO A 340 -17.85 -9.79 -29.86
N PRO A 341 -18.42 -8.88 -30.69
CA PRO A 341 -19.21 -9.24 -31.87
C PRO A 341 -18.49 -10.23 -32.80
N GLY A 342 -18.84 -11.53 -32.71
CA GLY A 342 -18.14 -12.63 -33.38
C GLY A 342 -17.80 -13.83 -32.48
N GLY A 343 -17.89 -13.67 -31.15
CA GLY A 343 -17.79 -14.75 -30.17
C GLY A 343 -16.37 -15.25 -29.89
N LEU A 344 -15.34 -14.51 -30.29
CA LEU A 344 -13.93 -14.82 -30.03
C LEU A 344 -13.24 -13.56 -29.51
N PRO A 345 -12.29 -13.66 -28.56
CA PRO A 345 -11.57 -12.51 -28.06
C PRO A 345 -10.80 -11.81 -29.19
N ASP A 346 -10.70 -10.48 -29.10
CA ASP A 346 -9.86 -9.69 -29.99
C ASP A 346 -8.37 -9.77 -29.60
N ALA A 347 -7.53 -8.93 -30.18
CA ALA A 347 -6.09 -8.95 -29.92
C ALA A 347 -5.70 -8.29 -28.58
N LEU A 348 -6.54 -7.39 -28.04
CA LEU A 348 -6.29 -6.70 -26.77
C LEU A 348 -6.68 -7.57 -25.57
N HIS A 349 -7.66 -8.47 -25.76
CA HIS A 349 -8.21 -9.37 -24.74
C HIS A 349 -7.76 -10.83 -24.93
N SER A 350 -6.55 -11.04 -25.45
CA SER A 350 -5.96 -12.39 -25.53
C SER A 350 -4.46 -12.38 -25.33
N ASN A 351 -3.90 -13.52 -24.90
CA ASN A 351 -2.45 -13.72 -24.68
C ASN A 351 -1.83 -12.75 -23.67
N ASN A 352 -2.60 -12.37 -22.65
CA ASN A 352 -2.11 -11.52 -21.58
C ASN A 352 -2.92 -11.75 -20.29
N ALA A 353 -2.54 -11.04 -19.24
CA ALA A 353 -3.34 -10.74 -18.07
C ALA A 353 -2.88 -9.36 -17.57
N ASN A 354 -3.65 -8.73 -16.68
CA ASN A 354 -3.21 -7.48 -16.08
C ASN A 354 -3.81 -7.25 -14.69
N MET A 355 -3.25 -6.24 -13.99
CA MET A 355 -3.70 -5.80 -12.68
C MET A 355 -3.69 -4.27 -12.58
N PHE A 356 -4.86 -3.67 -12.44
CA PHE A 356 -5.01 -2.27 -12.03
C PHE A 356 -5.05 -2.15 -10.50
N THR A 357 -4.11 -1.38 -9.94
CA THR A 357 -3.97 -1.21 -8.49
C THR A 357 -4.14 0.25 -8.07
N PRO A 358 -5.35 0.70 -7.73
CA PRO A 358 -5.56 2.03 -7.18
C PRO A 358 -5.10 2.11 -5.71
N PRO A 359 -4.99 3.33 -5.14
CA PRO A 359 -4.67 3.53 -3.74
C PRO A 359 -5.56 2.73 -2.77
N ASP A 360 -5.00 2.44 -1.59
CA ASP A 360 -5.69 1.73 -0.52
C ASP A 360 -7.09 2.30 -0.23
N GLY A 361 -8.08 1.41 -0.17
CA GLY A 361 -9.48 1.76 0.01
C GLY A 361 -10.29 1.89 -1.28
N THR A 362 -9.69 1.66 -2.46
CA THR A 362 -10.38 1.45 -3.74
C THR A 362 -10.12 0.04 -4.27
N PRO A 363 -11.15 -0.74 -4.68
CA PRO A 363 -10.97 -2.09 -5.22
C PRO A 363 -9.95 -2.11 -6.37
N PRO A 364 -8.91 -2.96 -6.32
CA PRO A 364 -8.13 -3.26 -7.51
C PRO A 364 -8.89 -4.20 -8.44
N VAL A 365 -8.50 -4.21 -9.71
CA VAL A 365 -9.09 -5.03 -10.76
C VAL A 365 -7.98 -5.91 -11.36
N MET A 366 -8.21 -7.21 -11.42
CA MET A 366 -7.33 -8.18 -12.08
C MET A 366 -8.08 -8.85 -13.21
N GLN A 367 -7.52 -8.77 -14.40
CA GLN A 367 -8.12 -9.28 -15.63
C GLN A 367 -7.34 -10.48 -16.15
N MET A 368 -8.03 -11.60 -16.33
CA MET A 368 -7.46 -12.86 -16.80
C MET A 368 -8.00 -13.21 -18.18
N TYR A 369 -7.14 -13.15 -19.20
CA TYR A 369 -7.57 -13.37 -20.58
C TYR A 369 -7.52 -14.84 -20.99
N LEU A 370 -8.09 -15.10 -22.18
CA LEU A 370 -7.89 -16.34 -22.91
C LEU A 370 -6.55 -16.31 -23.67
N TRP A 371 -5.85 -17.44 -23.68
CA TRP A 371 -4.60 -17.62 -24.43
C TRP A 371 -4.86 -18.42 -25.71
N ARG A 372 -4.10 -18.15 -26.78
CA ARG A 372 -4.14 -18.80 -28.10
C ARG A 372 -2.88 -18.52 -28.93
N ASP A 373 -2.72 -19.33 -29.97
CA ASP A 373 -1.65 -19.19 -30.97
C ASP A 373 -1.63 -17.84 -31.70
N PRO A 374 -0.46 -17.40 -32.24
CA PRO A 374 0.82 -18.11 -32.25
C PRO A 374 1.60 -18.00 -30.92
N GLY A 375 2.41 -19.02 -30.60
CA GLY A 375 3.35 -19.01 -29.46
C GLY A 375 2.76 -19.53 -28.15
N TYR A 376 1.44 -19.51 -28.00
CA TYR A 376 0.75 -19.95 -26.79
C TYR A 376 -0.29 -21.05 -27.05
N ARG A 377 -0.51 -21.86 -26.03
CA ARG A 377 -1.57 -22.88 -25.97
C ARG A 377 -2.94 -22.19 -25.92
N THR A 378 -3.95 -22.84 -26.50
CA THR A 378 -5.34 -22.36 -26.45
C THR A 378 -5.98 -22.72 -25.10
N VAL A 379 -5.71 -21.93 -24.06
CA VAL A 379 -6.10 -22.22 -22.66
C VAL A 379 -6.74 -21.01 -21.95
N ASN A 380 -7.37 -21.24 -20.79
CA ASN A 380 -7.88 -20.18 -19.91
C ASN A 380 -6.72 -19.67 -19.03
N GLY A 381 -6.50 -18.35 -18.96
CA GLY A 381 -5.42 -17.78 -18.15
C GLY A 381 -5.60 -17.98 -16.64
N GLY A 382 -6.85 -17.99 -16.16
CA GLY A 382 -7.18 -18.19 -14.73
C GLY A 382 -6.84 -19.60 -14.20
N ASP A 383 -6.52 -20.55 -15.08
CA ASP A 383 -6.02 -21.88 -14.70
C ASP A 383 -4.49 -21.91 -14.46
N ASP A 384 -3.76 -20.84 -14.78
CA ASP A 384 -2.32 -20.72 -14.51
C ASP A 384 -2.07 -20.01 -13.17
N ALA A 385 -1.75 -20.80 -12.13
CA ALA A 385 -1.38 -20.25 -10.83
C ALA A 385 -0.25 -19.21 -10.91
N SER A 386 0.76 -19.42 -11.76
CA SER A 386 1.89 -18.50 -11.84
C SER A 386 1.49 -17.12 -12.37
N ILE A 387 0.57 -17.07 -13.34
CA ILE A 387 0.06 -15.80 -13.87
C ILE A 387 -0.87 -15.14 -12.85
N VAL A 388 -1.83 -15.86 -12.25
CA VAL A 388 -2.72 -15.27 -11.23
C VAL A 388 -1.94 -14.70 -10.04
N TYR A 389 -0.88 -15.38 -9.59
CA TYR A 389 -0.02 -14.87 -8.50
C TYR A 389 0.88 -13.72 -8.95
N HIS A 390 1.33 -13.72 -10.20
CA HIS A 390 2.06 -12.61 -10.80
C HIS A 390 1.19 -11.35 -10.79
N GLU A 391 -0.02 -11.41 -11.34
CA GLU A 391 -0.94 -10.28 -11.36
C GLU A 391 -1.27 -9.78 -9.96
N TYR A 392 -1.52 -10.69 -9.01
CA TYR A 392 -1.79 -10.30 -7.63
C TYR A 392 -0.60 -9.53 -7.01
N THR A 393 0.61 -9.87 -7.40
CA THR A 393 1.83 -9.24 -6.88
C THR A 393 2.03 -7.82 -7.41
N HIS A 394 1.55 -7.47 -8.61
CA HIS A 394 1.44 -6.05 -8.99
C HIS A 394 0.61 -5.27 -7.97
N GLY A 395 -0.45 -5.89 -7.48
CA GLY A 395 -1.24 -5.41 -6.36
C GLY A 395 -0.42 -5.17 -5.09
N LEU A 396 0.42 -6.13 -4.69
CA LEU A 396 1.31 -6.01 -3.53
C LEU A 396 2.31 -4.86 -3.73
N SER A 397 3.04 -4.85 -4.85
CA SER A 397 4.14 -3.91 -5.08
C SER A 397 3.63 -2.47 -5.23
N ASN A 398 2.53 -2.24 -5.95
CA ASN A 398 1.92 -0.91 -6.09
C ASN A 398 1.23 -0.39 -4.82
N ARG A 399 0.89 -1.27 -3.85
CA ARG A 399 0.41 -0.84 -2.52
C ARG A 399 1.54 -0.53 -1.54
N LEU A 400 2.75 -1.04 -1.79
CA LEU A 400 3.91 -0.83 -0.92
C LEU A 400 4.86 0.27 -1.41
N VAL A 401 5.10 0.34 -2.72
CA VAL A 401 5.92 1.38 -3.36
C VAL A 401 4.99 2.44 -3.93
N THR A 402 4.79 3.51 -3.16
CA THR A 402 3.82 4.56 -3.49
C THR A 402 4.44 5.94 -3.54
N ASP A 403 3.79 6.83 -4.28
CA ASP A 403 4.00 8.26 -4.17
C ASP A 403 3.45 8.82 -2.84
N ALA A 404 3.55 10.14 -2.67
CA ALA A 404 3.08 10.81 -1.45
C ALA A 404 1.54 10.82 -1.29
N ALA A 405 0.79 10.59 -2.37
CA ALA A 405 -0.66 10.51 -2.38
C ALA A 405 -1.17 9.06 -2.17
N GLY A 406 -0.28 8.07 -2.21
CA GLY A 406 -0.60 6.65 -2.03
C GLY A 406 -0.92 5.92 -3.34
N HIS A 407 -0.62 6.53 -4.49
CA HIS A 407 -0.66 5.85 -5.79
C HIS A 407 0.60 5.01 -5.97
N GLY A 408 0.51 3.89 -6.68
CA GLY A 408 1.68 3.10 -7.07
C GLY A 408 2.72 3.99 -7.76
N ALA A 409 4.00 3.69 -7.58
CA ALA A 409 5.11 4.48 -8.12
C ALA A 409 6.18 3.57 -8.75
N LEU A 410 5.74 2.76 -9.72
CA LEU A 410 6.53 1.78 -10.44
C LEU A 410 6.39 1.96 -11.97
N TYR A 411 6.52 3.19 -12.47
CA TYR A 411 6.25 3.52 -13.88
C TYR A 411 7.51 3.82 -14.70
N SER A 412 8.58 4.26 -14.06
CA SER A 412 9.88 4.47 -14.71
C SER A 412 10.48 3.15 -15.18
N PRO A 413 11.37 3.13 -16.20
CA PRO A 413 11.86 1.89 -16.80
C PRO A 413 12.41 0.86 -15.79
N GLN A 414 13.23 1.30 -14.83
CA GLN A 414 13.74 0.41 -13.78
C GLN A 414 12.67 0.04 -12.74
N ALA A 415 11.82 0.99 -12.33
CA ALA A 415 10.81 0.71 -11.32
C ALA A 415 9.73 -0.26 -11.84
N GLY A 416 9.27 -0.08 -13.08
CA GLY A 416 8.36 -0.99 -13.76
C GLY A 416 8.97 -2.36 -13.98
N ALA A 417 10.24 -2.44 -14.38
CA ALA A 417 10.95 -3.71 -14.48
C ALA A 417 11.05 -4.45 -13.13
N MET A 418 11.26 -3.73 -12.02
CA MET A 418 11.17 -4.36 -10.70
C MET A 418 9.75 -4.81 -10.38
N GLY A 419 8.73 -4.05 -10.79
CA GLY A 419 7.32 -4.45 -10.74
C GLY A 419 7.09 -5.85 -11.32
N GLU A 420 7.49 -6.05 -12.57
CA GLU A 420 7.46 -7.35 -13.27
C GLU A 420 8.28 -8.42 -12.55
N GLY A 421 9.53 -8.09 -12.17
CA GLY A 421 10.44 -9.04 -11.55
C GLY A 421 10.02 -9.50 -10.15
N TRP A 422 9.40 -8.62 -9.34
CA TRP A 422 8.78 -9.01 -8.08
C TRP A 422 7.60 -9.94 -8.32
N SER A 423 6.77 -9.65 -9.32
CA SER A 423 5.61 -10.46 -9.66
C SER A 423 5.99 -11.90 -10.02
N ASP A 424 6.99 -12.07 -10.88
CA ASP A 424 7.56 -13.38 -11.19
C ASP A 424 8.14 -14.07 -9.92
N TRP A 425 8.90 -13.33 -9.12
CA TRP A 425 9.57 -13.87 -7.95
C TRP A 425 8.58 -14.36 -6.88
N TYR A 426 7.54 -13.60 -6.54
CA TYR A 426 6.57 -14.00 -5.52
C TYR A 426 5.68 -15.15 -6.00
N ALA A 427 5.28 -15.15 -7.27
CA ALA A 427 4.54 -16.26 -7.87
C ALA A 427 5.33 -17.57 -7.75
N LYS A 428 6.62 -17.54 -8.10
CA LYS A 428 7.50 -18.71 -8.05
C LYS A 428 7.95 -19.07 -6.63
N ASP A 429 8.26 -18.11 -5.76
CA ASP A 429 8.60 -18.42 -4.35
C ASP A 429 7.42 -19.11 -3.66
N PHE A 430 6.19 -18.65 -3.90
CA PHE A 430 5.02 -19.32 -3.36
C PHE A 430 4.89 -20.74 -3.91
N LEU A 431 4.86 -20.92 -5.23
CA LEU A 431 4.73 -22.25 -5.85
C LEU A 431 5.83 -23.22 -5.40
N VAL A 432 7.09 -22.79 -5.37
CA VAL A 432 8.22 -23.60 -4.89
C VAL A 432 8.10 -23.89 -3.39
N SER A 433 7.58 -22.95 -2.57
CA SER A 433 7.34 -23.22 -1.15
C SER A 433 6.29 -24.31 -0.91
N GLN A 434 5.32 -24.45 -1.82
CA GLN A 434 4.29 -25.49 -1.78
C GLN A 434 4.79 -26.80 -2.42
N PHE A 435 5.59 -26.68 -3.48
CA PHE A 435 6.10 -27.77 -4.30
C PHE A 435 7.61 -27.62 -4.53
N PRO A 436 8.45 -27.98 -3.53
CA PRO A 436 9.90 -27.77 -3.63
C PRO A 436 10.58 -28.44 -4.83
N GLY A 437 9.95 -29.48 -5.41
CA GLY A 437 10.47 -30.14 -6.61
C GLY A 437 10.32 -29.34 -7.91
N LEU A 438 9.73 -28.13 -7.87
CA LEU A 438 9.72 -27.17 -8.98
C LEU A 438 11.04 -26.39 -9.12
N ASP A 439 11.93 -26.46 -8.13
CA ASP A 439 13.24 -25.80 -8.08
C ASP A 439 14.26 -26.93 -7.81
N SER A 440 14.83 -27.49 -8.87
CA SER A 440 15.79 -28.59 -8.76
C SER A 440 17.24 -28.08 -8.74
N ALA A 441 18.21 -28.97 -8.96
CA ALA A 441 19.60 -28.54 -9.11
C ALA A 441 19.93 -28.10 -10.55
N ALA A 442 18.99 -28.26 -11.49
CA ALA A 442 19.17 -27.89 -12.88
C ALA A 442 18.87 -26.40 -13.06
N ALA A 443 19.78 -25.67 -13.71
CA ALA A 443 19.57 -24.25 -13.99
C ALA A 443 18.38 -24.01 -14.94
N GLY A 444 17.60 -22.98 -14.67
CA GLY A 444 16.52 -22.48 -15.51
C GLY A 444 15.26 -23.34 -15.48
N ASP A 445 15.01 -24.08 -14.39
CA ASP A 445 13.77 -24.85 -14.21
C ASP A 445 12.65 -24.07 -13.49
N VAL A 446 12.97 -22.92 -12.91
CA VAL A 446 12.00 -21.97 -12.33
C VAL A 446 11.46 -21.05 -13.43
N ASP A 447 10.67 -21.64 -14.33
CA ASP A 447 10.21 -21.04 -15.59
C ASP A 447 8.78 -20.47 -15.49
N MET A 448 8.58 -19.22 -15.91
CA MET A 448 7.25 -18.59 -16.00
C MET A 448 6.50 -19.04 -17.26
N GLY A 449 5.17 -19.13 -17.19
CA GLY A 449 4.35 -19.38 -18.38
C GLY A 449 4.33 -20.83 -18.90
N ALA A 450 4.95 -21.80 -18.21
CA ALA A 450 4.99 -23.20 -18.65
C ALA A 450 3.61 -23.84 -18.96
N TYR A 451 2.51 -23.31 -18.42
CA TYR A 451 1.16 -23.76 -18.78
C TYR A 451 0.60 -23.06 -20.01
N VAL A 452 0.87 -21.77 -20.23
CA VAL A 452 0.36 -21.04 -21.41
C VAL A 452 1.27 -21.17 -22.62
N ASP A 453 2.55 -21.43 -22.44
CA ASP A 453 3.54 -21.52 -23.51
C ASP A 453 3.30 -22.74 -24.40
N ALA A 454 3.18 -22.50 -25.71
CA ALA A 454 3.24 -23.58 -26.71
C ALA A 454 4.68 -23.98 -26.98
N SER A 455 5.57 -22.98 -27.02
CA SER A 455 7.02 -23.18 -27.03
C SER A 455 7.56 -22.74 -25.67
N PRO A 456 8.33 -23.58 -24.96
CA PRO A 456 8.87 -23.20 -23.65
C PRO A 456 9.64 -21.87 -23.73
N ARG A 457 9.47 -21.01 -22.72
CA ARG A 457 10.11 -19.68 -22.64
C ARG A 457 9.65 -18.74 -23.75
N THR A 458 8.35 -18.72 -24.00
CA THR A 458 7.71 -17.70 -24.84
C THR A 458 7.29 -16.49 -23.99
N LEU A 459 6.78 -16.72 -22.77
CA LEU A 459 6.37 -15.63 -21.87
C LEU A 459 7.55 -14.85 -21.27
N ARG A 460 8.62 -15.57 -20.88
CA ARG A 460 9.90 -15.03 -20.41
C ARG A 460 11.02 -15.67 -21.20
N THR A 461 12.18 -15.01 -21.31
CA THR A 461 13.28 -15.51 -22.12
C THR A 461 14.04 -16.66 -21.44
N GLN A 462 14.07 -16.69 -20.10
CA GLN A 462 14.66 -17.78 -19.32
C GLN A 462 14.07 -17.90 -17.90
N GLY A 463 14.49 -18.94 -17.17
CA GLY A 463 14.05 -19.19 -15.79
C GLY A 463 14.73 -18.30 -14.74
N LEU A 464 14.06 -18.07 -13.61
CA LEU A 464 14.55 -17.18 -12.53
C LEU A 464 15.83 -17.70 -11.86
N ASP A 465 16.10 -19.00 -11.91
CA ASP A 465 17.25 -19.63 -11.29
C ASP A 465 18.47 -19.73 -12.24
N CYS A 466 18.46 -18.97 -13.34
CA CYS A 466 19.57 -18.94 -14.29
C CYS A 466 20.82 -18.28 -13.69
N PRO A 467 21.94 -19.00 -13.51
CA PRO A 467 23.15 -18.42 -12.93
C PRO A 467 23.89 -17.54 -13.93
N VAL A 468 24.46 -16.44 -13.44
CA VAL A 468 25.30 -15.54 -14.24
C VAL A 468 26.45 -16.33 -14.90
N ASN A 469 26.67 -16.09 -16.19
CA ASN A 469 27.69 -16.74 -17.02
C ASN A 469 27.59 -18.28 -17.16
N VAL A 470 26.47 -18.90 -16.74
CA VAL A 470 26.24 -20.34 -16.96
C VAL A 470 25.30 -20.53 -18.13
N VAL A 471 25.85 -21.01 -19.25
CA VAL A 471 25.07 -21.28 -20.47
C VAL A 471 24.41 -22.65 -20.35
N ALA A 472 23.09 -22.68 -20.36
CA ALA A 472 22.28 -23.89 -20.42
C ALA A 472 21.19 -23.74 -21.50
N VAL A 473 20.62 -24.86 -21.96
CA VAL A 473 19.49 -24.81 -22.91
C VAL A 473 18.28 -24.04 -22.34
N THR A 474 18.15 -24.08 -21.01
CA THR A 474 17.14 -23.40 -20.19
C THR A 474 17.56 -22.00 -19.73
N CYS A 475 18.84 -21.64 -19.88
CA CYS A 475 19.40 -20.31 -19.62
C CYS A 475 20.15 -19.81 -20.86
N PRO A 476 19.44 -19.65 -22.00
CA PRO A 476 20.07 -19.31 -23.26
C PRO A 476 20.65 -17.89 -23.27
N GLY A 477 20.11 -16.98 -22.46
CA GLY A 477 20.21 -15.54 -22.67
C GLY A 477 19.68 -15.13 -24.05
N VAL A 478 19.75 -13.82 -24.37
CA VAL A 478 19.26 -13.31 -25.67
C VAL A 478 20.09 -12.14 -26.18
N GLY A 479 20.11 -11.99 -27.50
CA GLY A 479 20.54 -10.76 -28.18
C GLY A 479 21.85 -10.15 -27.66
N ALA A 480 21.80 -8.86 -27.33
CA ALA A 480 22.94 -8.09 -26.85
C ALA A 480 23.21 -8.23 -25.34
N ALA A 481 22.33 -8.92 -24.60
CA ALA A 481 22.53 -9.27 -23.20
C ALA A 481 23.51 -10.45 -23.01
N GLY A 482 23.80 -11.20 -24.07
CA GLY A 482 24.70 -12.36 -24.00
C GLY A 482 23.99 -13.62 -23.47
N SER A 483 24.77 -14.62 -23.06
CA SER A 483 24.26 -15.95 -22.67
C SER A 483 24.40 -16.23 -21.16
N GLY A 484 23.46 -17.00 -20.63
CA GLY A 484 23.34 -17.30 -19.19
C GLY A 484 22.48 -16.28 -18.44
N GLY A 485 22.51 -16.34 -17.11
CA GLY A 485 21.75 -15.43 -16.26
C GLY A 485 22.13 -13.96 -16.45
N TYR A 486 21.14 -13.07 -16.38
CA TYR A 486 21.30 -11.65 -16.66
C TYR A 486 21.96 -10.87 -15.51
N THR A 487 22.60 -9.77 -15.88
CA THR A 487 23.26 -8.83 -14.98
C THR A 487 22.73 -7.41 -15.18
N TYR A 488 23.04 -6.52 -14.26
CA TYR A 488 22.65 -5.11 -14.35
C TYR A 488 23.12 -4.44 -15.65
N GLY A 489 24.24 -4.86 -16.23
CA GLY A 489 24.72 -4.33 -17.51
C GLY A 489 23.86 -4.73 -18.70
N ASP A 490 22.90 -5.63 -18.55
CA ASP A 490 22.01 -6.12 -19.61
C ASP A 490 20.71 -5.31 -19.71
N PHE A 491 20.49 -4.37 -18.80
CA PHE A 491 19.35 -3.47 -18.82
C PHE A 491 19.25 -2.72 -20.16
N GLY A 492 18.08 -2.81 -20.80
CA GLY A 492 17.79 -2.26 -22.12
C GLY A 492 18.34 -3.09 -23.30
N LYS A 493 18.90 -4.28 -23.07
CA LYS A 493 19.52 -5.13 -24.12
C LYS A 493 18.78 -6.43 -24.39
N ILE A 494 17.89 -6.86 -23.50
CA ILE A 494 17.17 -8.14 -23.59
C ILE A 494 16.14 -8.08 -24.74
N ALA A 495 15.31 -7.04 -24.77
CA ALA A 495 14.35 -6.78 -25.86
C ALA A 495 14.86 -5.85 -26.97
N GLY A 496 16.12 -5.39 -26.90
CA GLY A 496 16.68 -4.41 -27.84
C GLY A 496 16.30 -2.95 -27.55
N GLY A 497 15.75 -2.70 -26.37
CA GLY A 497 15.42 -1.41 -25.77
C GLY A 497 15.01 -1.62 -24.31
N MET A 498 14.76 -0.54 -23.57
CA MET A 498 14.21 -0.63 -22.21
C MET A 498 12.77 -1.14 -22.30
N GLU A 499 12.50 -2.28 -21.69
CA GLU A 499 11.20 -2.95 -21.72
C GLU A 499 11.02 -3.69 -20.40
N VAL A 500 9.94 -3.39 -19.69
CA VAL A 500 9.79 -3.75 -18.27
C VAL A 500 9.75 -5.26 -18.04
N HIS A 501 9.14 -6.03 -18.93
CA HIS A 501 9.07 -7.49 -18.77
C HIS A 501 10.44 -8.13 -18.97
N ALA A 502 11.16 -7.73 -20.03
CA ALA A 502 12.48 -8.24 -20.35
C ALA A 502 13.51 -7.83 -19.29
N ASP A 503 13.55 -6.54 -18.94
CA ASP A 503 14.49 -6.03 -17.93
C ASP A 503 14.13 -6.49 -16.51
N GLY A 504 12.87 -6.87 -16.28
CA GLY A 504 12.39 -7.47 -15.03
C GLY A 504 13.00 -8.84 -14.75
N GLU A 505 13.41 -9.59 -15.77
CA GLU A 505 14.13 -10.86 -15.61
C GLU A 505 15.46 -10.67 -14.84
N ILE A 506 16.16 -9.55 -15.03
CA ILE A 506 17.38 -9.20 -14.27
C ILE A 506 17.07 -9.12 -12.77
N TRP A 507 15.95 -8.48 -12.43
CA TRP A 507 15.53 -8.28 -11.04
C TRP A 507 15.06 -9.59 -10.40
N ALA A 508 14.20 -10.34 -11.10
CA ALA A 508 13.68 -11.63 -10.63
C ALA A 508 14.81 -12.63 -10.37
N GLU A 509 15.78 -12.75 -11.30
CA GLU A 509 16.95 -13.62 -11.14
C GLU A 509 17.85 -13.19 -9.97
N THR A 510 18.04 -11.87 -9.78
CA THR A 510 18.79 -11.34 -8.64
C THR A 510 18.12 -11.71 -7.31
N LEU A 511 16.81 -11.58 -7.22
CA LEU A 511 16.05 -11.92 -6.02
C LEU A 511 16.00 -13.44 -5.79
N TRP A 512 16.07 -14.26 -6.84
CA TRP A 512 16.18 -15.71 -6.72
C TRP A 512 17.54 -16.13 -6.15
N ASP A 513 18.63 -15.50 -6.59
CA ASP A 513 19.95 -15.69 -5.97
C ASP A 513 19.94 -15.25 -4.50
N LEU A 514 19.26 -14.14 -4.17
CA LEU A 514 19.11 -13.68 -2.79
C LEU A 514 18.37 -14.72 -1.95
N ARG A 515 17.28 -15.29 -2.48
CA ARG A 515 16.54 -16.40 -1.88
C ARG A 515 17.44 -17.58 -1.56
N GLY A 516 18.32 -17.98 -2.48
CA GLY A 516 19.31 -19.04 -2.26
C GLY A 516 20.34 -18.69 -1.17
N ALA A 517 20.81 -17.44 -1.15
CA ALA A 517 21.86 -17.00 -0.25
C ALA A 517 21.42 -16.80 1.21
N VAL A 518 20.18 -16.34 1.46
CA VAL A 518 19.68 -16.05 2.81
C VAL A 518 18.55 -16.98 3.27
N GLY A 519 18.02 -17.81 2.38
CA GLY A 519 16.86 -18.67 2.61
C GLY A 519 15.53 -17.94 2.36
N SER A 520 14.51 -18.70 1.95
CA SER A 520 13.24 -18.16 1.44
C SER A 520 12.45 -17.30 2.44
N VAL A 521 12.46 -17.64 3.73
CA VAL A 521 11.75 -16.86 4.76
C VAL A 521 12.40 -15.48 4.94
N ASP A 522 13.73 -15.43 4.99
CA ASP A 522 14.43 -14.17 5.17
C ASP A 522 14.41 -13.33 3.90
N ALA A 523 14.52 -13.96 2.73
CA ALA A 523 14.39 -13.26 1.44
C ALA A 523 13.02 -12.58 1.32
N ARG A 524 11.92 -13.29 1.58
CA ARG A 524 10.57 -12.69 1.59
C ARG A 524 10.49 -11.48 2.51
N ARG A 525 11.00 -11.60 3.73
CA ARG A 525 11.02 -10.48 4.69
C ARG A 525 11.77 -9.28 4.14
N LEU A 526 13.02 -9.51 3.71
CA LEU A 526 13.92 -8.45 3.26
C LEU A 526 13.41 -7.75 2.01
N ILE A 527 12.87 -8.51 1.05
CA ILE A 527 12.28 -7.98 -0.18
C ILE A 527 11.02 -7.17 0.13
N THR A 528 10.11 -7.69 0.96
CA THR A 528 8.89 -6.94 1.32
C THR A 528 9.20 -5.68 2.12
N ASP A 529 10.11 -5.75 3.09
CA ASP A 529 10.51 -4.61 3.89
C ASP A 529 11.35 -3.61 3.07
N GLY A 530 12.08 -4.06 2.05
CA GLY A 530 12.74 -3.23 1.04
C GLY A 530 11.74 -2.34 0.30
N MET A 531 10.68 -2.94 -0.27
CA MET A 531 9.60 -2.21 -0.93
C MET A 531 8.94 -1.15 -0.02
N ARG A 532 8.84 -1.39 1.29
CA ARG A 532 8.29 -0.42 2.26
C ARG A 532 9.23 0.76 2.55
N LEU A 533 10.53 0.57 2.32
CA LEU A 533 11.59 1.52 2.64
C LEU A 533 12.10 2.27 1.41
N SER A 534 11.70 1.83 0.21
CA SER A 534 12.15 2.40 -1.05
C SER A 534 11.48 3.76 -1.33
N PRO A 535 12.17 4.64 -2.08
CA PRO A 535 11.54 5.85 -2.62
C PRO A 535 10.51 5.49 -3.70
N PRO A 536 9.59 6.41 -4.07
CA PRO A 536 8.83 6.27 -5.31
C PRO A 536 9.76 6.27 -6.52
N GLU A 537 9.38 5.53 -7.57
CA GLU A 537 10.17 5.36 -8.78
C GLU A 537 11.63 4.94 -8.51
N PRO A 538 11.86 3.87 -7.71
CA PRO A 538 13.21 3.47 -7.35
C PRO A 538 13.99 2.92 -8.55
N SER A 539 15.29 3.21 -8.60
CA SER A 539 16.21 2.42 -9.42
C SER A 539 16.51 1.06 -8.77
N PHE A 540 17.08 0.11 -9.53
CA PHE A 540 17.53 -1.18 -8.97
C PHE A 540 18.50 -0.99 -7.79
N LEU A 541 19.32 0.07 -7.85
CA LEU A 541 20.30 0.36 -6.79
C LEU A 541 19.65 0.98 -5.56
N ASP A 542 18.57 1.75 -5.72
CA ASP A 542 17.79 2.27 -4.59
C ASP A 542 17.11 1.13 -3.84
N GLU A 543 16.51 0.18 -4.55
CA GLU A 543 15.87 -0.97 -3.94
C GLU A 543 16.87 -1.93 -3.28
N ARG A 544 18.04 -2.19 -3.89
CA ARG A 544 19.15 -2.88 -3.21
C ARG A 544 19.47 -2.22 -1.87
N ASN A 545 19.57 -0.89 -1.85
CA ASN A 545 19.87 -0.14 -0.63
C ASN A 545 18.73 -0.22 0.39
N ALA A 546 17.47 -0.27 -0.06
CA ALA A 546 16.29 -0.49 0.78
C ALA A 546 16.28 -1.89 1.41
N ILE A 547 16.63 -2.94 0.65
CA ILE A 547 16.81 -4.31 1.15
C ILE A 547 17.93 -4.40 2.20
N LEU A 548 19.06 -3.71 1.97
CA LEU A 548 20.13 -3.61 2.97
C LEU A 548 19.68 -2.88 4.24
N LEU A 549 18.84 -1.85 4.11
CA LEU A 549 18.24 -1.14 5.23
C LEU A 549 17.24 -2.02 5.98
N ALA A 550 16.46 -2.85 5.28
CA ALA A 550 15.59 -3.85 5.87
C ALA A 550 16.38 -4.88 6.69
N ASP A 551 17.52 -5.36 6.20
CA ASP A 551 18.41 -6.23 6.99
C ASP A 551 18.93 -5.51 8.23
N GLN A 552 19.37 -4.25 8.11
CA GLN A 552 19.81 -3.46 9.25
C GLN A 552 18.71 -3.33 10.31
N ALA A 553 17.46 -3.05 9.89
CA ALA A 553 16.30 -3.00 10.77
C ALA A 553 15.98 -4.36 11.41
N ALA A 554 16.31 -5.46 10.73
CA ALA A 554 16.17 -6.83 11.22
C ALA A 554 17.36 -7.32 12.08
N GLY A 555 18.39 -6.49 12.31
CA GLY A 555 19.56 -6.80 13.13
C GLY A 555 20.89 -6.96 12.37
N GLY A 556 20.89 -6.79 11.05
CA GLY A 556 22.08 -6.68 10.21
C GLY A 556 22.83 -7.98 9.93
N GLY A 557 22.18 -9.13 10.12
CA GLY A 557 22.84 -10.45 10.08
C GLY A 557 23.16 -10.97 8.68
N ARG A 558 22.59 -10.39 7.62
CA ARG A 558 22.65 -10.93 6.24
C ARG A 558 23.35 -10.02 5.26
N ARG A 559 23.77 -8.84 5.71
CA ARG A 559 24.48 -7.83 4.93
C ARG A 559 25.55 -8.37 3.98
N ALA A 560 26.40 -9.28 4.43
CA ALA A 560 27.46 -9.85 3.59
C ALA A 560 26.88 -10.66 2.41
N ALA A 561 25.88 -11.51 2.67
CA ALA A 561 25.22 -12.31 1.64
C ALA A 561 24.45 -11.43 0.64
N ILE A 562 23.74 -10.41 1.12
CA ILE A 562 23.03 -9.45 0.27
C ILE A 562 24.03 -8.78 -0.70
N TRP A 563 25.12 -8.22 -0.17
CA TRP A 563 26.15 -7.60 -1.01
C TRP A 563 26.79 -8.57 -2.00
N SER A 564 27.04 -9.82 -1.61
CA SER A 564 27.58 -10.84 -2.51
C SER A 564 26.66 -11.12 -3.69
N VAL A 565 25.35 -11.24 -3.46
CA VAL A 565 24.37 -11.49 -4.53
C VAL A 565 24.28 -10.30 -5.48
N PHE A 566 24.03 -9.10 -4.94
CA PHE A 566 23.89 -7.91 -5.79
C PHE A 566 25.19 -7.61 -6.56
N ALA A 567 26.35 -7.77 -5.93
CA ALA A 567 27.62 -7.63 -6.62
C ALA A 567 27.78 -8.68 -7.75
N ALA A 568 27.43 -9.94 -7.53
CA ALA A 568 27.50 -10.98 -8.57
C ALA A 568 26.59 -10.68 -9.77
N ARG A 569 25.47 -10.00 -9.55
CA ARG A 569 24.52 -9.54 -10.58
C ARG A 569 24.86 -8.16 -11.15
N GLY A 570 26.06 -7.63 -10.92
CA GLY A 570 26.51 -6.36 -11.48
C GLY A 570 26.00 -5.10 -10.75
N MET A 571 25.30 -5.27 -9.63
CA MET A 571 24.82 -4.20 -8.74
C MET A 571 25.73 -4.05 -7.50
N GLY A 572 27.04 -4.14 -7.72
CA GLY A 572 28.08 -3.99 -6.69
C GLY A 572 28.14 -2.60 -6.08
N TYR A 573 29.01 -2.44 -5.09
CA TYR A 573 29.11 -1.23 -4.27
C TYR A 573 29.39 0.03 -5.10
N TYR A 574 29.99 -0.11 -6.28
CA TYR A 574 30.34 1.01 -7.15
C TYR A 574 29.52 1.09 -8.44
N ALA A 575 28.46 0.29 -8.54
CA ALA A 575 27.51 0.40 -9.64
C ALA A 575 26.84 1.78 -9.60
N SER A 576 26.45 2.30 -10.76
CA SER A 576 25.76 3.58 -10.85
C SER A 576 24.63 3.53 -11.87
N THR A 577 23.69 4.44 -11.70
CA THR A 577 22.61 4.73 -12.63
C THR A 577 22.64 6.21 -12.97
N ASP A 578 22.45 6.53 -14.24
CA ASP A 578 22.20 7.88 -14.71
C ASP A 578 20.70 8.16 -14.59
N THR A 579 20.31 9.12 -13.77
CA THR A 579 18.90 9.41 -13.45
C THR A 579 18.15 10.10 -14.59
N VAL A 580 18.83 10.53 -15.64
CA VAL A 580 18.28 11.25 -16.79
C VAL A 580 18.03 10.25 -17.92
N THR A 581 19.04 9.44 -18.23
CA THR A 581 19.03 8.51 -19.36
C THR A 581 18.68 7.08 -18.99
N ASN A 582 18.56 6.76 -17.70
CA ASN A 582 18.52 5.38 -17.17
C ASN A 582 19.72 4.52 -17.56
N ALA A 583 20.82 5.13 -18.04
CA ALA A 583 22.02 4.40 -18.39
C ALA A 583 22.64 3.77 -17.15
N VAL A 584 22.93 2.48 -17.25
CA VAL A 584 23.47 1.68 -16.15
C VAL A 584 24.98 1.49 -16.30
N SER A 585 25.69 1.50 -15.18
CA SER A 585 27.09 1.08 -15.12
C SER A 585 27.22 -0.01 -14.05
N GLN A 586 27.48 -1.22 -14.50
CA GLN A 586 27.62 -2.38 -13.62
C GLN A 586 28.96 -2.40 -12.88
N ASP A 587 28.95 -2.97 -11.69
CA ASP A 587 30.12 -3.22 -10.86
C ASP A 587 29.94 -4.54 -10.10
N PHE A 588 31.04 -5.27 -9.88
CA PHE A 588 31.03 -6.56 -9.18
C PHE A 588 31.76 -6.49 -7.82
N SER A 589 32.06 -5.28 -7.33
CA SER A 589 32.85 -5.11 -6.12
C SER A 589 31.98 -5.22 -4.87
N LEU A 590 32.50 -5.92 -3.86
CA LEU A 590 31.94 -5.90 -2.51
C LEU A 590 32.23 -4.56 -1.81
N PRO A 591 31.51 -4.24 -0.71
CA PRO A 591 31.80 -3.07 0.09
C PRO A 591 33.24 -3.05 0.59
N PRO A 592 33.89 -1.87 0.63
CA PRO A 592 35.22 -1.74 1.21
C PRO A 592 35.19 -2.02 2.72
N THR A 593 36.23 -2.67 3.19
CA THR A 593 36.51 -2.98 4.58
C THR A 593 36.93 -1.74 5.38
N GLY A 594 37.09 -1.91 6.70
CA GLY A 594 37.63 -0.86 7.56
C GLY A 594 39.12 -0.58 7.34
N ALA A 595 39.85 -1.48 6.67
CA ALA A 595 41.27 -1.32 6.36
C ALA A 595 41.50 -0.54 5.05
N ASP A 596 40.47 -0.43 4.20
CA ASP A 596 40.60 0.26 2.92
C ASP A 596 40.83 1.76 3.13
N PRO A 597 41.74 2.38 2.36
CA PRO A 597 42.02 3.80 2.51
C PRO A 597 40.77 4.63 2.25
N ARG A 598 40.56 5.67 3.06
CA ARG A 598 39.42 6.59 2.95
C ARG A 598 39.90 8.02 2.81
N GLY A 599 39.12 8.81 2.10
CA GLY A 599 39.26 10.25 1.98
C GLY A 599 37.95 10.96 2.31
N ARG A 600 37.83 12.17 1.77
CA ARG A 600 36.66 13.03 1.94
C ARG A 600 36.30 13.65 0.60
N ILE A 601 35.03 13.88 0.34
CA ILE A 601 34.58 14.72 -0.76
C ILE A 601 34.06 16.02 -0.15
N ALA A 602 34.46 17.17 -0.69
CA ALA A 602 33.88 18.45 -0.31
C ALA A 602 33.86 19.40 -1.48
N GLY A 603 32.98 20.38 -1.44
CA GLY A 603 32.91 21.38 -2.49
C GLY A 603 31.90 22.46 -2.17
N THR A 604 31.78 23.38 -3.10
CA THR A 604 30.76 24.43 -3.09
C THR A 604 29.91 24.28 -4.34
N VAL A 605 28.60 24.29 -4.15
CA VAL A 605 27.62 24.31 -5.24
C VAL A 605 27.12 25.74 -5.37
N VAL A 606 27.22 26.30 -6.57
CA VAL A 606 26.86 27.69 -6.85
C VAL A 606 25.91 27.77 -8.04
N ASP A 607 25.14 28.86 -8.09
CA ASP A 607 24.41 29.27 -9.28
C ASP A 607 25.42 29.71 -10.35
N SER A 608 25.35 29.13 -11.55
CA SER A 608 26.36 29.36 -12.59
C SER A 608 26.38 30.79 -13.13
N ALA A 609 25.29 31.54 -13.01
CA ALA A 609 25.18 32.88 -13.54
C ALA A 609 25.62 33.95 -12.51
N SER A 610 25.17 33.81 -11.27
CA SER A 610 25.42 34.78 -10.19
C SER A 610 26.62 34.45 -9.31
N GLY A 611 27.08 33.20 -9.31
CA GLY A 611 28.10 32.69 -8.38
C GLY A 611 27.62 32.56 -6.93
N ALA A 612 26.33 32.77 -6.66
CA ALA A 612 25.77 32.64 -5.33
C ALA A 612 25.74 31.17 -4.88
N GLY A 613 26.07 30.92 -3.60
CA GLY A 613 25.99 29.58 -3.02
C GLY A 613 24.56 29.06 -2.97
N LEU A 614 24.37 27.82 -3.42
CA LEU A 614 23.07 27.14 -3.45
C LEU A 614 22.91 26.28 -2.20
N GLY A 615 22.14 26.74 -1.22
CA GLY A 615 21.82 25.96 -0.03
C GLY A 615 20.70 24.96 -0.23
N GLY A 616 20.83 23.79 0.40
CA GLY A 616 19.87 22.68 0.30
C GLY A 616 19.98 21.84 -0.98
N ALA A 617 21.01 22.06 -1.80
CA ALA A 617 21.34 21.18 -2.92
C ALA A 617 21.74 19.80 -2.39
N SER A 618 21.25 18.75 -3.03
CA SER A 618 21.60 17.36 -2.74
C SER A 618 22.91 17.01 -3.42
N VAL A 619 23.81 16.32 -2.71
CA VAL A 619 25.06 15.80 -3.26
C VAL A 619 25.22 14.35 -2.85
N ALA A 620 25.29 13.42 -3.80
CA ALA A 620 25.34 11.99 -3.52
C ALA A 620 26.16 11.22 -4.54
N ILE A 621 26.85 10.17 -4.10
CA ILE A 621 27.38 9.16 -5.02
C ILE A 621 26.20 8.34 -5.57
N SER A 622 26.08 8.26 -6.89
CA SER A 622 25.03 7.46 -7.54
C SER A 622 25.11 5.99 -7.07
N GLY A 623 23.96 5.38 -6.81
CA GLY A 623 23.87 4.05 -6.20
C GLY A 623 24.14 4.01 -4.69
N LEU A 624 24.61 5.08 -4.05
CA LEU A 624 24.87 5.16 -2.60
C LEU A 624 24.22 6.39 -1.95
N ALA A 625 23.12 6.88 -2.51
CA ALA A 625 22.42 8.07 -2.01
C ALA A 625 21.64 7.82 -0.69
N ALA A 626 21.30 6.56 -0.43
CA ALA A 626 20.49 6.10 0.70
C ALA A 626 21.00 4.76 1.27
N GLY A 627 20.33 4.26 2.32
CA GLY A 627 20.64 2.98 2.97
C GLY A 627 21.80 3.04 3.98
N PRO A 628 22.22 1.88 4.52
CA PRO A 628 23.29 1.78 5.52
C PRO A 628 24.67 2.25 5.04
N ASP A 629 24.88 2.23 3.72
CA ASP A 629 26.15 2.58 3.06
C ASP A 629 26.17 3.97 2.46
N ARG A 630 25.22 4.82 2.87
CA ARG A 630 24.97 6.13 2.29
C ARG A 630 26.23 7.02 2.25
N LEU A 631 26.56 7.49 1.06
CA LEU A 631 27.57 8.51 0.77
C LEU A 631 26.90 9.73 0.11
N ALA A 632 26.21 10.53 0.94
CA ALA A 632 25.48 11.71 0.50
C ALA A 632 25.46 12.81 1.57
N GLY A 633 25.22 14.04 1.13
CA GLY A 633 25.12 15.24 1.94
C GLY A 633 24.18 16.28 1.33
N THR A 634 24.02 17.39 2.03
CA THR A 634 23.30 18.57 1.53
C THR A 634 24.14 19.81 1.77
N THR A 635 24.03 20.78 0.88
CA THR A 635 24.80 22.02 1.00
C THR A 635 24.22 22.94 2.08
N ASP A 636 25.11 23.65 2.78
CA ASP A 636 24.74 24.74 3.69
C ASP A 636 24.28 25.99 2.93
N GLY A 637 23.86 27.05 3.64
CA GLY A 637 23.38 28.29 3.03
C GLY A 637 24.40 29.04 2.17
N ALA A 638 25.69 28.69 2.25
CA ALA A 638 26.76 29.22 1.39
C ALA A 638 27.11 28.26 0.24
N GLY A 639 26.35 27.17 0.07
CA GLY A 639 26.57 26.17 -0.96
C GLY A 639 27.61 25.11 -0.60
N ASN A 640 28.19 25.12 0.60
CA ASN A 640 29.27 24.19 0.95
C ASN A 640 28.73 22.85 1.43
N TYR A 641 29.42 21.77 1.09
CA TYR A 641 29.10 20.43 1.59
C TYR A 641 30.36 19.61 1.89
N ALA A 642 30.16 18.52 2.61
CA ALA A 642 31.19 17.53 2.91
C ALA A 642 30.58 16.12 3.05
N ILE A 643 31.24 15.12 2.47
CA ILE A 643 30.95 13.70 2.65
C ILE A 643 32.23 13.07 3.20
N GLU A 644 32.14 12.58 4.43
CA GLU A 644 33.28 12.05 5.19
C GLU A 644 33.46 10.55 4.96
N SER A 645 34.68 10.06 5.22
CA SER A 645 34.98 8.62 5.23
C SER A 645 34.66 7.88 3.92
N VAL A 646 34.86 8.55 2.78
CA VAL A 646 34.58 8.00 1.45
C VAL A 646 35.73 7.08 1.02
N PRO A 647 35.47 5.87 0.50
CA PRO A 647 36.53 4.99 -0.02
C PRO A 647 37.42 5.69 -1.05
N ALA A 648 38.74 5.54 -0.94
CA ALA A 648 39.68 6.19 -1.83
C ALA A 648 39.74 5.49 -3.20
N ARG A 649 39.05 6.06 -4.20
CA ARG A 649 38.96 5.54 -5.57
C ARG A 649 38.30 6.55 -6.51
N ILE A 650 38.17 6.19 -7.78
CA ILE A 650 37.34 6.90 -8.75
C ILE A 650 35.90 6.38 -8.65
N PHE A 651 34.95 7.27 -8.39
CA PHE A 651 33.53 7.02 -8.55
C PHE A 651 33.08 7.58 -9.91
N PRO A 652 32.29 6.82 -10.69
CA PRO A 652 31.86 7.25 -12.02
C PRO A 652 30.87 8.41 -11.97
N SER A 653 30.09 8.54 -10.89
CA SER A 653 29.05 9.56 -10.79
C SER A 653 28.84 10.06 -9.35
N LEU A 654 29.14 11.35 -9.16
CA LEU A 654 28.69 12.21 -8.08
C LEU A 654 27.56 13.08 -8.62
N LEU A 655 26.34 12.80 -8.19
CA LEU A 655 25.14 13.54 -8.56
C LEU A 655 24.98 14.77 -7.65
N ILE A 656 24.82 15.93 -8.26
CA ILE A 656 24.57 17.21 -7.61
C ILE A 656 23.29 17.80 -8.21
N ALA A 657 22.28 18.02 -7.37
CA ALA A 657 20.96 18.49 -7.81
C ALA A 657 20.39 19.54 -6.86
N ALA A 658 19.69 20.53 -7.42
CA ALA A 658 18.97 21.54 -6.66
C ALA A 658 17.64 21.88 -7.37
N PRO A 659 16.54 22.17 -6.62
CA PRO A 659 15.27 22.53 -7.23
C PRO A 659 15.38 23.75 -8.16
N GLY A 660 14.90 23.63 -9.41
CA GLY A 660 14.96 24.70 -10.39
C GLY A 660 16.31 24.85 -11.09
N TYR A 661 17.20 23.87 -10.94
CA TYR A 661 18.51 23.81 -11.58
C TYR A 661 18.69 22.50 -12.32
N ASP A 662 19.44 22.52 -13.40
CA ASP A 662 19.87 21.32 -14.09
C ASP A 662 20.79 20.51 -13.18
N SER A 663 20.49 19.23 -12.99
CA SER A 663 21.37 18.33 -12.23
C SER A 663 22.67 18.06 -12.98
N VAL A 664 23.77 17.92 -12.25
CA VAL A 664 25.07 17.54 -12.80
C VAL A 664 25.49 16.20 -12.21
N ALA A 665 25.84 15.26 -13.08
CA ALA A 665 26.55 14.03 -12.72
C ALA A 665 28.00 14.15 -13.20
N GLN A 666 28.97 13.94 -12.32
CA GLN A 666 30.39 14.01 -12.66
C GLN A 666 31.22 12.94 -11.95
N PRO A 667 32.27 12.39 -12.58
CA PRO A 667 33.17 11.48 -11.89
C PRO A 667 33.96 12.22 -10.79
N VAL A 668 34.27 11.51 -9.71
CA VAL A 668 35.08 12.06 -8.60
C VAL A 668 36.17 11.06 -8.20
N SER A 669 37.42 11.52 -8.19
CA SER A 669 38.57 10.74 -7.71
C SER A 669 38.87 11.11 -6.26
N VAL A 670 38.62 10.18 -5.34
CA VAL A 670 38.81 10.34 -3.91
C VAL A 670 40.19 9.83 -3.51
N PRO A 671 41.10 10.71 -3.05
CA PRO A 671 42.43 10.30 -2.61
C PRO A 671 42.41 9.74 -1.17
N ALA A 672 43.39 8.90 -0.85
CA ALA A 672 43.56 8.38 0.50
C ALA A 672 44.00 9.50 1.47
N GLY A 673 43.39 9.57 2.66
CA GLY A 673 43.75 10.48 3.75
C GLY A 673 43.57 11.97 3.45
N SER A 674 42.96 12.33 2.32
CA SER A 674 42.84 13.71 1.86
C SER A 674 41.48 14.00 1.23
N THR A 675 41.23 15.27 0.89
CA THR A 675 39.93 15.74 0.38
C THR A 675 39.98 15.85 -1.15
N ALA A 676 39.04 15.19 -1.83
CA ALA A 676 38.67 15.51 -3.20
C ALA A 676 37.78 16.76 -3.19
N VAL A 677 38.19 17.80 -3.92
CA VAL A 677 37.41 19.02 -4.09
C VAL A 677 36.52 18.86 -5.32
N ALA A 678 35.21 18.77 -5.12
CA ALA A 678 34.21 18.55 -6.17
C ALA A 678 33.06 19.56 -6.03
N GLY A 679 33.27 20.79 -6.48
CA GLY A 679 32.18 21.77 -6.61
C GLY A 679 31.38 21.56 -7.91
N ALA A 680 30.26 22.26 -8.02
CA ALA A 680 29.54 22.39 -9.29
C ALA A 680 28.90 23.78 -9.40
N ALA A 681 28.91 24.33 -10.60
CA ALA A 681 28.11 25.49 -10.95
C ALA A 681 26.86 24.97 -11.66
N LEU A 682 25.71 25.01 -10.98
CA LEU A 682 24.47 24.52 -11.55
C LEU A 682 23.81 25.61 -12.39
N ARG A 683 23.34 25.23 -13.57
CA ARG A 683 22.62 26.12 -14.46
C ARG A 683 21.16 26.20 -14.03
N ARG A 684 20.67 27.42 -13.81
CA ARG A 684 19.26 27.66 -13.49
C ARG A 684 18.40 27.28 -14.70
N ASN A 685 17.40 26.43 -14.49
CA ASN A 685 16.30 26.26 -15.42
C ASN A 685 15.15 27.16 -14.95
N TRP A 686 14.90 28.24 -15.68
CA TRP A 686 13.86 29.22 -15.34
C TRP A 686 12.45 28.75 -15.67
N ALA A 687 12.32 27.71 -16.50
CA ALA A 687 11.04 27.08 -16.80
C ALA A 687 10.69 25.98 -15.80
N ALA A 688 11.64 25.51 -14.98
CA ALA A 688 11.39 24.43 -14.03
C ALA A 688 10.35 24.79 -12.97
N PHE A 689 9.35 23.92 -12.81
CA PHE A 689 8.29 24.02 -11.82
C PHE A 689 8.84 24.05 -10.38
N PRO A 690 9.78 23.17 -9.96
CA PRO A 690 10.44 23.29 -8.66
C PRO A 690 11.20 24.62 -8.47
N GLY A 691 11.56 25.29 -9.57
CA GLY A 691 12.17 26.61 -9.61
C GLY A 691 11.19 27.79 -9.53
N GLY A 692 9.89 27.53 -9.46
CA GLY A 692 8.81 28.51 -9.31
C GLY A 692 8.13 28.95 -10.61
N ALA A 693 8.41 28.29 -11.74
CA ALA A 693 7.71 28.54 -12.99
C ALA A 693 6.31 27.93 -13.00
N THR A 694 5.47 28.38 -13.93
CA THR A 694 4.14 27.80 -14.16
C THR A 694 3.88 27.67 -15.65
N ALA A 695 3.27 26.58 -16.09
CA ALA A 695 2.80 26.42 -17.46
C ALA A 695 1.27 26.41 -17.50
N ILE A 696 0.70 26.98 -18.56
CA ILE A 696 -0.73 26.91 -18.87
C ILE A 696 -0.92 26.50 -20.32
N ALA A 697 -2.01 25.79 -20.62
CA ALA A 697 -2.40 25.49 -21.98
C ALA A 697 -2.84 26.77 -22.71
N GLY A 698 -2.43 26.88 -23.97
CA GLY A 698 -3.07 27.77 -24.93
C GLY A 698 -4.47 27.25 -25.33
N PRO A 699 -5.21 28.01 -26.14
CA PRO A 699 -6.57 27.64 -26.53
C PRO A 699 -6.65 26.24 -27.12
N GLY A 700 -7.40 25.37 -26.43
CA GLY A 700 -7.59 23.97 -26.81
C GLY A 700 -6.32 23.15 -26.74
N SER A 701 -5.33 23.47 -25.91
CA SER A 701 -4.08 22.70 -25.75
C SER A 701 -4.03 21.91 -24.43
N ASP A 702 -5.17 21.79 -23.77
CA ASP A 702 -5.42 21.10 -22.51
C ASP A 702 -6.08 19.73 -22.72
N ASP A 703 -5.94 19.14 -23.91
CA ASP A 703 -6.68 17.95 -24.35
C ASP A 703 -6.59 16.78 -23.33
N TYR A 704 -5.45 16.63 -22.64
CA TYR A 704 -5.20 15.57 -21.64
C TYR A 704 -4.70 16.11 -20.28
N ALA A 705 -4.90 17.40 -20.01
CA ALA A 705 -4.37 18.02 -18.80
C ALA A 705 -5.00 17.47 -17.50
N ASP A 706 -6.27 17.02 -17.56
CA ASP A 706 -6.96 16.36 -16.44
C ASP A 706 -6.49 14.92 -16.18
N GLN A 707 -5.71 14.35 -17.10
CA GLN A 707 -5.08 13.03 -17.00
C GLN A 707 -3.63 13.09 -16.51
N GLY A 708 -3.15 14.26 -16.09
CA GLY A 708 -1.76 14.47 -15.66
C GLY A 708 -0.78 14.73 -16.81
N CYS A 709 -1.29 14.82 -18.04
CA CYS A 709 -0.53 15.05 -19.27
C CYS A 709 -0.58 16.50 -19.73
N GLY A 710 -0.65 17.42 -18.77
CA GLY A 710 -0.79 18.85 -19.00
C GLY A 710 0.56 19.53 -19.28
N PRO A 711 0.53 20.80 -19.71
CA PRO A 711 1.73 21.60 -19.92
C PRO A 711 2.69 21.72 -18.72
N ASP A 712 2.20 21.52 -17.49
CA ASP A 712 3.01 21.52 -16.28
C ASP A 712 3.91 20.29 -16.16
N ALA A 713 3.50 19.15 -16.72
CA ALA A 713 4.31 17.94 -16.79
C ALA A 713 5.54 18.11 -17.70
N ALA A 714 5.47 19.00 -18.70
CA ALA A 714 6.61 19.30 -19.56
C ALA A 714 7.64 20.27 -18.93
N ILE A 715 7.49 20.66 -17.66
CA ILE A 715 8.42 21.58 -16.98
C ILE A 715 8.77 21.12 -15.55
N ASP A 716 8.50 19.86 -15.21
CA ASP A 716 8.64 19.34 -13.85
C ASP A 716 10.08 18.87 -13.51
N GLN A 717 10.99 18.91 -14.49
CA GLN A 717 12.35 18.38 -14.45
C GLN A 717 12.43 16.84 -14.46
N SER A 718 11.43 16.17 -15.05
CA SER A 718 11.34 14.73 -15.21
C SER A 718 11.03 14.38 -16.67
N GLN A 719 11.93 13.62 -17.30
CA GLN A 719 11.68 13.07 -18.65
C GLN A 719 10.77 11.83 -18.65
N GLY A 720 10.30 11.37 -17.48
CA GLY A 720 9.34 10.27 -17.36
C GLY A 720 7.88 10.71 -17.44
N SER A 721 7.63 12.01 -17.40
CA SER A 721 6.34 12.68 -17.54
C SER A 721 6.40 13.62 -18.75
N GLY A 722 5.26 14.16 -19.19
CA GLY A 722 5.25 15.07 -20.32
C GLY A 722 3.89 15.64 -20.67
N TRP A 723 3.89 16.63 -21.55
CA TRP A 723 2.68 17.22 -22.12
C TRP A 723 2.30 16.47 -23.40
N SER A 724 1.07 15.98 -23.46
CA SER A 724 0.46 15.43 -24.68
C SER A 724 -0.73 16.28 -25.14
N THR A 725 -0.94 16.38 -26.45
CA THR A 725 -2.04 17.14 -27.07
C THR A 725 -2.37 16.61 -28.46
N GLU A 726 -3.59 16.86 -28.96
CA GLU A 726 -3.96 16.46 -30.31
C GLU A 726 -3.25 17.30 -31.39
N ALA A 727 -2.69 16.64 -32.40
CA ALA A 727 -2.20 17.30 -33.62
C ALA A 727 -3.34 18.06 -34.32
N LYS A 728 -3.18 19.38 -34.50
CA LYS A 728 -4.10 20.21 -35.30
C LYS A 728 -3.35 21.10 -36.30
N PRO A 729 -3.98 21.47 -37.44
CA PRO A 729 -3.45 22.47 -38.35
C PRO A 729 -3.15 23.79 -37.61
N GLY A 730 -1.90 24.25 -37.68
CA GLY A 730 -1.43 25.46 -36.97
C GLY A 730 -0.72 25.17 -35.64
N GLY A 731 -0.85 23.96 -35.10
CA GLY A 731 -0.23 23.52 -33.85
C GLY A 731 -1.00 23.89 -32.59
N LYS A 732 -0.59 23.27 -31.48
CA LYS A 732 -1.10 23.47 -30.13
C LYS A 732 0.01 24.10 -29.30
N SER A 733 -0.33 24.94 -28.33
CA SER A 733 0.68 25.72 -27.61
C SER A 733 0.51 25.66 -26.11
N MET A 734 1.62 25.68 -25.38
CA MET A 734 1.66 26.03 -23.96
C MET A 734 2.31 27.38 -23.75
N VAL A 735 1.96 28.06 -22.66
CA VAL A 735 2.60 29.29 -22.20
C VAL A 735 3.24 29.04 -20.84
N VAL A 736 4.56 29.10 -20.80
CA VAL A 736 5.38 29.02 -19.59
C VAL A 736 5.64 30.43 -19.08
N SER A 737 5.30 30.68 -17.82
CA SER A 737 5.60 31.93 -17.11
C SER A 737 6.78 31.71 -16.17
N LEU A 738 7.87 32.43 -16.44
CA LEU A 738 9.11 32.35 -15.67
C LEU A 738 8.95 33.06 -14.33
N PRO A 739 9.68 32.69 -13.27
CA PRO A 739 9.58 33.33 -11.96
C PRO A 739 10.24 34.72 -11.89
N ALA A 740 11.13 35.08 -12.82
CA ALA A 740 11.65 36.44 -13.02
C ALA A 740 11.67 36.84 -14.51
N GLN A 741 12.06 38.06 -14.84
CA GLN A 741 12.45 38.42 -16.21
C GLN A 741 13.87 37.89 -16.48
N VAL A 742 14.08 37.31 -17.65
CA VAL A 742 15.30 36.59 -18.02
C VAL A 742 15.76 37.03 -19.40
N ASP A 743 17.04 37.36 -19.53
CA ASP A 743 17.72 37.47 -20.82
C ASP A 743 18.08 36.06 -21.27
N VAL A 744 17.22 35.48 -22.11
CA VAL A 744 17.26 34.09 -22.56
C VAL A 744 18.31 33.93 -23.65
N ASN A 745 19.19 32.94 -23.47
CA ASN A 745 20.21 32.57 -24.43
C ASN A 745 20.04 31.15 -25.00
N GLU A 746 19.22 30.32 -24.37
CA GLU A 746 18.99 28.93 -24.79
C GLU A 746 17.65 28.41 -24.27
N PHE A 747 16.97 27.64 -25.10
CA PHE A 747 15.90 26.73 -24.69
C PHE A 747 16.44 25.29 -24.75
N VAL A 748 15.93 24.41 -23.91
CA VAL A 748 16.17 22.97 -24.03
C VAL A 748 14.85 22.23 -24.16
N VAL A 749 14.82 21.20 -24.99
CA VAL A 749 13.60 20.46 -25.31
C VAL A 749 13.92 18.99 -25.42
N ASP A 750 13.20 18.13 -24.71
CA ASP A 750 13.10 16.70 -25.04
C ASP A 750 11.77 16.46 -25.78
N PRO A 751 11.82 16.12 -27.08
CA PRO A 751 10.63 15.92 -27.90
C PRO A 751 10.02 14.53 -27.76
N ALA A 752 10.48 13.70 -26.82
CA ALA A 752 10.01 12.33 -26.66
C ALA A 752 8.49 12.25 -26.47
N GLU A 753 7.96 11.11 -26.89
CA GLU A 753 6.67 10.60 -26.48
C GLU A 753 6.55 10.56 -24.95
N ALA A 754 5.33 10.78 -24.47
CA ALA A 754 5.00 10.74 -23.05
C ALA A 754 3.58 10.19 -22.89
N CYS A 755 3.10 10.05 -21.65
CA CYS A 755 1.68 9.77 -21.40
C CYS A 755 1.15 8.45 -21.98
N GLY A 756 2.01 7.44 -22.09
CA GLY A 756 1.66 6.12 -22.63
C GLY A 756 1.60 6.05 -24.16
N ASP A 757 1.89 7.16 -24.84
CA ASP A 757 1.97 7.18 -26.30
C ASP A 757 3.28 6.56 -26.81
N GLY A 758 3.23 6.00 -28.01
CA GLY A 758 4.40 5.43 -28.66
C GLY A 758 5.26 6.48 -29.36
N ALA A 759 6.49 6.09 -29.70
CA ALA A 759 7.50 6.86 -30.44
C ALA A 759 7.02 7.71 -31.65
N ALA A 760 5.90 7.35 -32.27
CA ALA A 760 5.30 8.11 -33.36
C ALA A 760 4.71 9.47 -32.93
N SER A 761 4.33 9.62 -31.65
CA SER A 761 3.70 10.82 -31.09
C SER A 761 4.69 11.91 -30.69
N ALA A 762 5.98 11.57 -30.56
CA ALA A 762 7.06 12.52 -30.29
C ALA A 762 6.99 13.78 -31.17
N ALA A 763 7.25 14.97 -30.61
CA ALA A 763 7.24 16.23 -31.34
C ALA A 763 8.24 16.22 -32.49
N ALA A 764 7.77 16.60 -33.69
CA ALA A 764 8.62 16.87 -34.83
C ALA A 764 8.84 18.37 -34.98
N SER A 765 7.83 19.13 -35.42
CA SER A 765 8.00 20.55 -35.73
C SER A 765 7.56 21.44 -34.58
N TYR A 766 8.34 22.46 -34.24
CA TYR A 766 8.05 23.36 -33.12
C TYR A 766 8.24 24.85 -33.48
N LEU A 767 7.59 25.71 -32.70
CA LEU A 767 7.78 27.16 -32.67
C LEU A 767 7.86 27.62 -31.22
N ILE A 768 8.88 28.40 -30.89
CA ILE A 768 9.06 29.04 -29.57
C ILE A 768 9.00 30.55 -29.77
N GLU A 769 8.13 31.19 -29.00
CA GLU A 769 7.96 32.64 -28.97
C GLU A 769 8.12 33.16 -27.54
N THR A 770 8.49 34.43 -27.39
CA THR A 770 8.74 35.06 -26.10
C THR A 770 7.93 36.35 -25.94
N SER A 771 7.63 36.70 -24.68
CA SER A 771 7.02 37.98 -24.31
C SER A 771 7.63 38.51 -23.01
N THR A 772 7.88 39.82 -22.98
CA THR A 772 8.38 40.53 -21.79
C THR A 772 7.26 41.03 -20.88
N ALA A 773 6.02 41.08 -21.39
CA ALA A 773 4.93 41.84 -20.80
C ALA A 773 3.79 40.98 -20.23
N SER A 774 3.27 40.02 -21.00
CA SER A 774 2.10 39.23 -20.56
C SER A 774 2.03 37.85 -21.19
N ALA A 775 1.34 36.93 -20.51
CA ALA A 775 1.02 35.60 -21.02
C ALA A 775 0.05 35.61 -22.23
N GLY A 776 -0.47 36.76 -22.64
CA GLY A 776 -1.25 36.95 -23.87
C GLY A 776 -0.45 37.55 -25.03
N GLY A 777 0.82 37.91 -24.81
CA GLY A 777 1.66 38.62 -25.77
C GLY A 777 1.79 40.13 -25.50
N PRO A 778 2.35 40.92 -26.45
CA PRO A 778 2.77 40.52 -27.79
C PRO A 778 3.89 39.48 -27.79
N TRP A 779 3.93 38.65 -28.83
CA TRP A 779 4.86 37.53 -28.98
C TRP A 779 5.91 37.83 -30.05
N ALA A 780 7.17 37.56 -29.74
CA ALA A 780 8.28 37.59 -30.69
C ALA A 780 8.80 36.17 -30.91
N VAL A 781 8.97 35.77 -32.17
CA VAL A 781 9.55 34.45 -32.51
C VAL A 781 11.00 34.42 -32.02
N ALA A 782 11.31 33.46 -31.16
CA ALA A 782 12.64 33.24 -30.62
C ALA A 782 13.33 32.06 -31.30
N ALA A 783 12.60 30.98 -31.61
CA ALA A 783 13.13 29.83 -32.33
C ALA A 783 12.02 29.06 -33.07
N SER A 784 12.39 28.28 -34.09
CA SER A 784 11.53 27.29 -34.73
C SER A 784 12.38 26.24 -35.42
N GLY A 785 11.93 25.00 -35.47
CA GLY A 785 12.71 23.93 -36.06
C GLY A 785 11.95 22.62 -36.17
N ARG A 786 12.72 21.55 -36.43
CA ARG A 786 12.22 20.19 -36.48
C ARG A 786 13.19 19.23 -35.78
N PHE A 787 12.66 18.34 -34.95
CA PHE A 787 13.37 17.21 -34.36
C PHE A 787 13.27 15.97 -35.24
N ALA A 788 14.27 15.10 -35.12
CA ALA A 788 14.33 13.77 -35.72
C ALA A 788 14.31 12.68 -34.63
N ASP A 789 14.18 11.42 -35.03
CA ASP A 789 14.12 10.26 -34.13
C ASP A 789 15.31 10.20 -33.15
N ALA A 790 16.49 10.67 -33.59
CA ALA A 790 17.70 10.71 -32.77
C ALA A 790 17.66 11.77 -31.65
N ASP A 791 16.68 12.68 -31.67
CA ASP A 791 16.51 13.74 -30.69
C ASP A 791 15.65 13.34 -29.49
N ARG A 792 14.98 12.18 -29.52
CA ARG A 792 14.11 11.73 -28.43
C ARG A 792 14.90 11.25 -27.21
N HIS A 793 14.28 11.36 -26.04
CA HIS A 793 14.77 10.94 -24.72
C HIS A 793 16.09 11.63 -24.34
N ARG A 794 16.26 12.87 -24.83
CA ARG A 794 17.40 13.71 -24.49
C ARG A 794 17.00 15.18 -24.57
N LEU A 795 17.63 16.00 -23.74
CA LEU A 795 17.48 17.45 -23.80
C LEU A 795 18.29 18.02 -24.97
N ASN A 796 17.59 18.54 -25.98
CA ASN A 796 18.19 19.17 -27.15
C ASN A 796 18.29 20.68 -26.94
N ALA A 797 19.51 21.21 -27.03
CA ALA A 797 19.76 22.63 -26.93
C ALA A 797 19.31 23.39 -28.19
N ILE A 798 18.55 24.46 -28.00
CA ILE A 798 18.07 25.38 -29.02
C ILE A 798 18.58 26.78 -28.68
N PRO A 799 19.66 27.23 -29.35
CA PRO A 799 20.20 28.58 -29.13
C PRO A 799 19.14 29.65 -29.42
N ALA A 800 19.08 30.67 -28.56
CA ALA A 800 18.17 31.79 -28.69
C ALA A 800 18.82 33.10 -28.20
N ALA A 801 18.21 34.24 -28.52
CA ALA A 801 18.60 35.53 -27.95
C ALA A 801 17.34 36.37 -27.78
N ALA A 802 16.84 36.48 -26.55
CA ALA A 802 15.65 37.25 -26.23
C ALA A 802 15.79 37.93 -24.86
N ASP A 803 15.70 39.25 -24.83
CA ASP A 803 15.93 40.03 -23.62
C ASP A 803 14.63 40.21 -22.81
N GLY A 804 14.74 40.23 -21.48
CA GLY A 804 13.64 40.56 -20.56
C GLY A 804 12.43 39.62 -20.63
N VAL A 805 12.63 38.38 -21.07
CA VAL A 805 11.56 37.39 -21.24
C VAL A 805 10.92 37.07 -19.91
N ARG A 806 9.59 37.21 -19.85
CA ARG A 806 8.77 36.82 -18.71
C ARG A 806 7.90 35.60 -19.02
N HIS A 807 7.51 35.46 -20.27
CA HIS A 807 6.66 34.38 -20.76
C HIS A 807 7.23 33.78 -22.04
N VAL A 808 7.12 32.46 -22.16
CA VAL A 808 7.54 31.70 -23.34
C VAL A 808 6.33 30.92 -23.85
N ARG A 809 6.03 31.01 -25.13
CA ARG A 809 5.01 30.18 -25.78
C ARG A 809 5.68 29.13 -26.64
N VAL A 810 5.46 27.86 -26.31
CA VAL A 810 5.95 26.70 -27.07
C VAL A 810 4.78 26.14 -27.85
N THR A 811 4.90 26.04 -29.17
CA THR A 811 3.87 25.51 -30.06
C THR A 811 4.38 24.25 -30.76
N LEU A 812 3.73 23.12 -30.50
CA LEU A 812 3.96 21.86 -31.20
C LEU A 812 3.10 21.82 -32.47
N ARG A 813 3.73 21.66 -33.64
CA ARG A 813 3.07 21.79 -34.95
C ARG A 813 2.81 20.46 -35.63
N SER A 814 3.62 19.43 -35.35
CA SER A 814 3.48 18.09 -35.93
C SER A 814 4.21 17.06 -35.08
N SER A 815 3.78 15.80 -35.13
CA SER A 815 4.50 14.65 -34.59
C SER A 815 5.43 13.99 -35.62
N GLN A 816 6.35 13.15 -35.15
CA GLN A 816 7.33 12.46 -36.00
C GLN A 816 6.67 11.37 -36.88
N GLY A 817 5.68 10.66 -36.36
CA GLY A 817 4.90 9.66 -37.10
C GLY A 817 3.71 10.20 -37.87
N GLY A 818 3.38 11.50 -37.73
CA GLY A 818 2.21 12.11 -38.37
C GLY A 818 0.86 11.63 -37.82
N GLY A 819 0.86 11.07 -36.61
CA GLY A 819 -0.32 10.57 -35.90
C GLY A 819 -1.16 11.67 -35.26
N THR A 820 -2.19 11.24 -34.53
CA THR A 820 -3.18 12.12 -33.87
C THR A 820 -2.62 12.89 -32.68
N PHE A 821 -1.57 12.38 -32.03
CA PHE A 821 -0.99 12.96 -30.82
C PHE A 821 0.34 13.65 -31.14
N VAL A 822 0.70 14.66 -30.35
CA VAL A 822 1.99 15.33 -30.36
C VAL A 822 2.45 15.57 -28.92
N ASP A 823 3.61 15.04 -28.57
CA ASP A 823 4.09 15.03 -27.19
C ASP A 823 5.38 15.84 -26.99
N LEU A 824 5.60 16.23 -25.75
CA LEU A 824 6.81 16.90 -25.28
C LEU A 824 7.09 16.47 -23.83
N SER A 825 8.13 15.68 -23.60
CA SER A 825 8.48 15.22 -22.24
C SER A 825 9.04 16.33 -21.37
N GLU A 826 9.91 17.21 -21.89
CA GLU A 826 10.55 18.24 -21.05
C GLU A 826 10.91 19.53 -21.81
N PHE A 827 10.81 20.67 -21.12
CA PHE A 827 11.10 22.01 -21.62
C PHE A 827 11.84 22.87 -20.58
N GLY A 828 12.99 23.40 -20.96
CA GLY A 828 13.80 24.28 -20.13
C GLY A 828 14.11 25.63 -20.77
N VAL A 829 14.36 26.62 -19.91
CA VAL A 829 14.77 27.99 -20.30
C VAL A 829 16.01 28.39 -19.52
N HIS A 830 17.07 28.78 -20.24
CA HIS A 830 18.33 29.24 -19.66
C HIS A 830 18.64 30.68 -20.06
N GLY A 831 19.26 31.40 -19.13
CA GLY A 831 19.57 32.80 -19.30
C GLY A 831 19.93 33.49 -17.99
N ALA A 832 20.27 34.77 -18.08
CA ALA A 832 20.58 35.61 -16.92
C ALA A 832 19.31 36.31 -16.43
N GLN A 833 19.13 36.42 -15.11
CA GLN A 833 18.05 37.25 -14.58
C GLN A 833 18.29 38.71 -14.92
N VAL A 834 17.26 39.41 -15.40
CA VAL A 834 17.29 40.87 -15.49
C VAL A 834 17.26 41.44 -14.09
N VAL A 835 18.39 41.95 -13.63
CA VAL A 835 18.48 42.72 -12.38
C VAL A 835 18.15 44.18 -12.74
N PRO A 836 17.12 44.80 -12.16
CA PRO A 836 16.83 46.21 -12.40
C PRO A 836 18.05 47.05 -12.04
N ASP A 837 18.47 47.95 -12.93
CA ASP A 837 19.61 48.84 -12.73
C ASP A 837 19.38 49.69 -11.47
N VAL A 838 20.13 49.40 -10.39
CA VAL A 838 20.11 50.22 -9.18
C VAL A 838 21.13 51.33 -9.40
N GLN A 839 20.66 52.55 -9.69
CA GLN A 839 21.54 53.73 -9.74
C GLN A 839 22.39 53.84 -8.45
N PRO A 840 23.68 54.25 -8.54
CA PRO A 840 24.51 54.46 -7.36
C PRO A 840 23.90 55.58 -6.49
N PRO A 841 23.82 55.43 -5.16
CA PRO A 841 23.23 56.45 -4.31
C PRO A 841 24.14 57.70 -4.24
N PRO A 842 23.57 58.93 -4.20
CA PRO A 842 24.35 60.15 -3.99
C PRO A 842 24.95 60.21 -2.57
N ALA A 843 26.09 60.91 -2.44
CA ALA A 843 26.91 61.01 -1.23
C ALA A 843 26.13 61.47 0.04
N PRO A 844 26.50 60.98 1.24
CA PRO A 844 25.64 61.01 2.41
C PRO A 844 25.57 62.40 3.07
N THR A 845 24.34 62.92 3.21
CA THR A 845 24.00 63.93 4.22
C THR A 845 23.56 63.19 5.49
N PRO A 846 24.08 63.52 6.69
CA PRO A 846 23.92 62.66 7.85
C PRO A 846 22.59 62.89 8.60
N THR A 847 21.58 62.05 8.37
CA THR A 847 20.51 61.68 9.34
C THR A 847 19.59 60.58 8.78
N PRO A 848 18.80 59.87 9.61
CA PRO A 848 19.12 58.73 10.47
C PRO A 848 18.82 57.36 9.82
N VAL A 849 19.35 56.30 10.43
CA VAL A 849 19.27 54.87 10.09
C VAL A 849 17.89 54.42 9.54
N PRO A 850 17.81 53.83 8.34
CA PRO A 850 16.59 53.18 7.86
C PRO A 850 16.39 51.87 8.61
N THR A 851 15.23 51.78 9.26
CA THR A 851 14.79 50.60 10.02
C THR A 851 14.51 49.44 9.04
N PRO A 852 14.88 48.19 9.38
CA PRO A 852 14.64 47.02 8.53
C PRO A 852 13.16 46.89 8.13
N PRO A 853 12.86 46.25 6.97
CA PRO A 853 11.47 46.03 6.57
C PRO A 853 10.76 45.33 7.72
N ALA A 854 9.67 45.95 8.20
CA ALA A 854 8.98 45.49 9.39
C ALA A 854 8.58 44.03 9.20
N THR A 855 9.25 43.14 9.94
CA THR A 855 8.87 41.74 10.06
C THR A 855 7.41 41.77 10.53
N VAL A 856 6.48 41.35 9.67
CA VAL A 856 5.05 41.34 10.00
C VAL A 856 4.91 40.49 11.24
N ALA A 857 4.58 41.12 12.37
CA ALA A 857 4.57 40.44 13.65
C ALA A 857 3.66 39.19 13.59
N PRO A 858 4.13 38.03 14.07
CA PRO A 858 3.34 36.81 14.03
C PRO A 858 2.01 37.00 14.78
N PRO A 859 0.92 36.31 14.39
CA PRO A 859 -0.36 36.43 15.08
C PRO A 859 -0.20 36.14 16.58
N ALA A 860 -0.58 37.09 17.41
CA ALA A 860 -0.49 36.98 18.86
C ALA A 860 -1.86 36.62 19.46
N PHE A 861 -1.89 35.63 20.34
CA PHE A 861 -3.11 35.15 20.99
C PHE A 861 -3.13 35.49 22.47
N SER A 862 -4.25 36.01 22.97
CA SER A 862 -4.52 36.17 24.39
C SER A 862 -5.78 35.38 24.75
N PHE A 863 -5.59 34.36 25.58
CA PHE A 863 -6.64 33.43 26.00
C PHE A 863 -7.16 33.80 27.40
N PRO A 864 -8.45 33.57 27.67
CA PRO A 864 -9.00 33.82 28.99
C PRO A 864 -8.65 32.67 29.95
N ALA A 865 -8.53 32.94 31.24
CA ALA A 865 -8.40 31.89 32.26
C ALA A 865 -9.69 31.07 32.43
N HIS A 866 -10.83 31.64 32.06
CA HIS A 866 -12.16 31.05 32.25
C HIS A 866 -13.03 31.15 30.99
N GLY A 867 -13.88 30.16 30.78
CA GLY A 867 -14.91 30.15 29.73
C GLY A 867 -16.24 29.62 30.26
N ARG A 868 -17.33 29.85 29.54
CA ARG A 868 -18.65 29.26 29.83
C ARG A 868 -19.08 28.35 28.68
N THR A 869 -20.29 28.55 28.15
CA THR A 869 -20.75 27.94 26.89
C THR A 869 -19.99 28.46 25.66
N THR A 870 -19.16 29.49 25.87
CA THR A 870 -18.24 30.05 24.88
C THR A 870 -16.91 30.40 25.54
N VAL A 871 -15.83 30.33 24.76
CA VAL A 871 -14.49 30.83 25.12
C VAL A 871 -14.18 32.00 24.19
N LYS A 872 -14.08 33.21 24.76
CA LYS A 872 -13.74 34.43 24.01
C LYS A 872 -12.24 34.67 24.15
N PHE A 873 -11.51 34.68 23.04
CA PHE A 873 -10.08 34.94 23.01
C PHE A 873 -9.76 36.07 22.03
N LYS A 874 -8.63 36.74 22.23
CA LYS A 874 -8.17 37.81 21.36
C LYS A 874 -7.09 37.29 20.43
N VAL A 875 -7.17 37.68 19.18
CA VAL A 875 -6.08 37.55 18.21
C VAL A 875 -5.65 38.94 17.77
N THR A 876 -4.35 39.16 17.66
CA THR A 876 -3.78 40.38 17.07
C THR A 876 -3.01 39.96 15.84
N CYS A 877 -3.46 40.40 14.67
CA CYS A 877 -2.77 40.15 13.41
C CYS A 877 -2.19 41.47 12.88
N ALA A 878 -0.96 41.45 12.41
CA ALA A 878 -0.30 42.60 11.80
C ALA A 878 -0.74 42.81 10.32
N ALA A 879 -1.25 41.75 9.68
CA ALA A 879 -1.90 41.77 8.37
C ALA A 879 -3.21 40.95 8.41
N ILE A 880 -3.93 40.82 7.28
CA ILE A 880 -5.10 39.93 7.21
C ILE A 880 -4.65 38.48 7.42
N CYS A 881 -5.29 37.75 8.35
CA CYS A 881 -4.90 36.39 8.73
C CYS A 881 -6.11 35.45 8.84
N ASP A 882 -5.90 34.16 8.57
CA ASP A 882 -6.88 33.10 8.82
C ASP A 882 -6.63 32.50 10.21
N VAL A 883 -7.69 32.30 11.00
CA VAL A 883 -7.57 31.80 12.37
C VAL A 883 -8.41 30.54 12.57
N THR A 884 -7.76 29.46 13.00
CA THR A 884 -8.43 28.24 13.48
C THR A 884 -8.20 28.06 14.98
N ALA A 885 -9.18 27.53 15.71
CA ALA A 885 -9.03 27.21 17.11
C ALA A 885 -9.80 25.93 17.49
N LYS A 886 -9.19 25.10 18.34
CA LYS A 886 -9.79 23.89 18.91
C LYS A 886 -9.72 23.94 20.43
N LEU A 887 -10.82 23.60 21.09
CA LEU A 887 -10.90 23.45 22.55
C LEU A 887 -11.01 21.97 22.89
N THR A 888 -9.98 21.41 23.51
CA THR A 888 -9.89 19.99 23.86
C THR A 888 -9.97 19.76 25.37
N VAL A 889 -10.44 18.59 25.77
CA VAL A 889 -10.55 18.17 27.17
C VAL A 889 -9.97 16.77 27.34
N ASP A 890 -9.63 16.38 28.57
CA ASP A 890 -9.21 15.00 28.86
C ASP A 890 -10.36 13.99 28.70
N ARG A 891 -10.03 12.69 28.62
CA ARG A 891 -11.02 11.60 28.45
C ARG A 891 -12.09 11.58 29.55
N PRO A 892 -11.75 11.73 30.85
CA PRO A 892 -12.77 11.79 31.91
C PRO A 892 -13.75 12.97 31.74
N THR A 893 -13.23 14.14 31.36
CA THR A 893 -14.03 15.35 31.13
C THR A 893 -14.87 15.22 29.86
N ALA A 894 -14.34 14.63 28.79
CA ALA A 894 -15.10 14.33 27.56
C ALA A 894 -16.32 13.44 27.84
N LYS A 895 -16.15 12.41 28.69
CA LYS A 895 -17.26 11.56 29.17
C LYS A 895 -18.30 12.37 29.95
N LYS A 896 -17.85 13.23 30.89
CA LYS A 896 -18.74 14.12 31.67
C LYS A 896 -19.46 15.17 30.83
N LEU A 897 -18.86 15.61 29.71
CA LEU A 897 -19.44 16.56 28.77
C LEU A 897 -20.25 15.89 27.63
N GLY A 898 -20.40 14.56 27.64
CA GLY A 898 -21.19 13.83 26.64
C GLY A 898 -20.58 13.80 25.24
N LEU A 899 -19.26 13.92 25.13
CA LEU A 899 -18.51 13.93 23.86
C LEU A 899 -18.02 12.54 23.43
N GLY A 900 -18.11 11.53 24.30
CA GLY A 900 -17.69 10.15 23.99
C GLY A 900 -16.18 10.04 23.78
N ARG A 901 -15.75 9.40 22.69
CA ARG A 901 -14.33 9.31 22.30
C ARG A 901 -13.77 10.62 21.72
N ASN A 902 -14.63 11.59 21.36
CA ASN A 902 -14.20 12.86 20.79
C ASN A 902 -13.75 13.82 21.91
N LEU A 903 -12.47 14.17 21.93
CA LEU A 903 -11.91 15.06 22.95
C LEU A 903 -12.13 16.55 22.67
N THR A 904 -12.72 16.90 21.52
CA THR A 904 -12.93 18.29 21.10
C THR A 904 -14.27 18.82 21.59
N ALA A 905 -14.23 19.69 22.60
CA ALA A 905 -15.39 20.37 23.17
C ALA A 905 -15.91 21.53 22.31
N GLY A 906 -15.10 22.07 21.40
CA GLY A 906 -15.53 23.06 20.41
C GLY A 906 -14.42 23.42 19.41
N SER A 907 -14.80 23.98 18.27
CA SER A 907 -13.89 24.41 17.20
C SER A 907 -14.38 25.71 16.57
N LEU A 908 -13.46 26.46 15.97
CA LEU A 908 -13.70 27.72 15.26
C LEU A 908 -12.73 27.81 14.08
N THR A 909 -13.24 28.25 12.93
CA THR A 909 -12.44 28.67 11.77
C THR A 909 -12.99 30.01 11.29
N VAL A 910 -12.14 31.01 11.16
CA VAL A 910 -12.48 32.34 10.65
C VAL A 910 -11.44 32.72 9.61
N LYS A 911 -11.86 32.91 8.37
CA LYS A 911 -11.00 33.41 7.30
C LYS A 911 -11.01 34.94 7.26
N GLY A 912 -9.90 35.55 6.87
CA GLY A 912 -9.81 36.99 6.62
C GLY A 912 -9.99 37.88 7.85
N VAL A 913 -9.45 37.49 9.02
CA VAL A 913 -9.43 38.37 10.20
C VAL A 913 -8.58 39.60 9.87
N LYS A 914 -9.21 40.78 9.90
CA LYS A 914 -8.55 42.06 9.58
C LYS A 914 -7.35 42.32 10.49
N ALA A 915 -6.36 43.04 9.95
CA ALA A 915 -5.23 43.55 10.72
C ALA A 915 -5.71 44.35 11.94
N GLY A 916 -5.04 44.19 13.08
CA GLY A 916 -5.42 44.73 14.38
C GLY A 916 -5.90 43.67 15.37
N LYS A 917 -6.50 44.12 16.48
CA LYS A 917 -7.00 43.27 17.56
C LYS A 917 -8.45 42.84 17.28
N SER A 918 -8.69 41.55 17.20
CA SER A 918 -10.02 40.95 17.00
C SER A 918 -10.41 40.04 18.16
N ASN A 919 -11.67 40.12 18.61
CA ASN A 919 -12.23 39.21 19.60
C ASN A 919 -12.93 38.04 18.89
N LEU A 920 -12.43 36.83 19.06
CA LEU A 920 -13.00 35.62 18.50
C LEU A 920 -13.73 34.81 19.58
N THR A 921 -14.88 34.24 19.23
CA THR A 921 -15.73 33.48 20.16
C THR A 921 -15.85 32.03 19.70
N LEU A 922 -15.14 31.13 20.38
CA LEU A 922 -15.30 29.69 20.19
C LEU A 922 -16.51 29.20 20.99
N LYS A 923 -17.47 28.55 20.33
CA LYS A 923 -18.67 27.98 20.97
C LYS A 923 -18.46 26.51 21.31
N LEU A 924 -18.94 26.07 22.47
CA LEU A 924 -18.98 24.65 22.80
C LEU A 924 -19.97 23.92 21.89
N LYS A 925 -19.63 22.68 21.50
CA LYS A 925 -20.56 21.77 20.81
C LYS A 925 -21.83 21.58 21.64
N THR A 926 -22.97 21.39 20.97
CA THR A 926 -24.30 21.31 21.61
C THR A 926 -24.35 20.32 22.78
N LYS A 927 -23.71 19.15 22.67
CA LYS A 927 -23.64 18.14 23.74
C LYS A 927 -22.85 18.64 24.96
N ALA A 928 -21.64 19.18 24.74
CA ALA A 928 -20.82 19.77 25.81
C ALA A 928 -21.49 20.98 26.47
N LYS A 929 -22.15 21.84 25.68
CA LYS A 929 -22.93 22.99 26.18
C LYS A 929 -24.07 22.52 27.11
N LYS A 930 -24.89 21.57 26.66
CA LYS A 930 -26.01 21.03 27.45
C LYS A 930 -25.52 20.36 28.73
N ALA A 931 -24.43 19.58 28.66
CA ALA A 931 -23.85 18.91 29.82
C ALA A 931 -23.27 19.89 30.85
N LEU A 932 -22.55 20.93 30.40
CA LEU A 932 -22.03 21.98 31.26
C LEU A 932 -23.16 22.72 31.99
N LEU A 933 -24.25 23.06 31.27
CA LEU A 933 -25.40 23.74 31.84
C LEU A 933 -26.28 22.86 32.75
N LYS A 934 -26.21 21.52 32.64
CA LYS A 934 -26.96 20.60 33.52
C LYS A 934 -26.28 20.41 34.88
N GLY A 935 -24.96 20.66 34.99
CA GLY A 935 -24.20 20.53 36.24
C GLY A 935 -24.44 21.66 37.27
N PRO A 936 -24.07 21.48 38.55
CA PRO A 936 -24.20 22.54 39.56
C PRO A 936 -23.33 23.77 39.22
N LYS A 937 -23.75 24.97 39.66
CA LYS A 937 -23.04 26.25 39.36
C LYS A 937 -21.58 26.28 39.82
N THR A 938 -21.22 25.45 40.80
CA THR A 938 -19.85 25.30 41.32
C THR A 938 -18.97 24.38 40.47
N ARG A 939 -19.53 23.63 39.51
CA ARG A 939 -18.77 22.66 38.72
C ARG A 939 -17.92 23.34 37.66
N THR A 940 -16.64 22.95 37.61
CA THR A 940 -15.67 23.44 36.62
C THR A 940 -15.00 22.29 35.88
N TYR A 941 -14.62 22.51 34.62
CA TYR A 941 -13.85 21.55 33.82
C TYR A 941 -12.60 22.19 33.25
N ARG A 942 -11.46 21.49 33.29
CA ARG A 942 -10.23 21.93 32.63
C ARG A 942 -10.31 21.60 31.14
N ALA A 943 -9.97 22.57 30.31
CA ALA A 943 -9.87 22.43 28.86
C ALA A 943 -8.60 23.11 28.37
N ARG A 944 -8.07 22.67 27.22
CA ARG A 944 -6.96 23.33 26.53
C ARG A 944 -7.48 23.95 25.24
N ILE A 945 -7.30 25.24 25.06
CA ILE A 945 -7.51 25.90 23.77
C ILE A 945 -6.19 25.91 23.01
N LYS A 946 -6.20 25.51 21.74
CA LYS A 946 -5.10 25.73 20.78
C LYS A 946 -5.65 26.55 19.62
N ALA A 947 -5.07 27.72 19.37
CA ALA A 947 -5.40 28.54 18.21
C ALA A 947 -4.17 28.68 17.30
N THR A 948 -4.42 28.72 16.00
CA THR A 948 -3.44 28.80 14.94
C THR A 948 -3.83 29.93 14.00
N GLY A 949 -2.91 30.85 13.74
CA GLY A 949 -3.08 31.97 12.82
C GLY A 949 -2.17 31.79 11.62
N ASN A 950 -2.69 32.06 10.42
CA ASN A 950 -1.98 31.90 9.16
C ASN A 950 -2.05 33.19 8.34
N TYR A 951 -0.90 33.68 7.86
CA TYR A 951 -0.87 34.70 6.81
C TYR A 951 -0.72 34.01 5.45
N ALA A 952 -1.27 34.57 4.39
CA ALA A 952 -1.06 34.03 3.05
C ALA A 952 0.45 33.99 2.74
N GLY A 953 0.97 32.80 2.40
CA GLY A 953 2.39 32.60 2.07
C GLY A 953 3.36 32.54 3.26
N ALA A 954 2.89 32.47 4.52
CA ALA A 954 3.76 32.35 5.69
C ALA A 954 3.47 31.09 6.52
N ALA A 955 4.47 30.60 7.27
CA ALA A 955 4.29 29.46 8.17
C ALA A 955 3.27 29.76 9.29
N PRO A 956 2.33 28.84 9.59
CA PRO A 956 1.27 29.08 10.56
C PRO A 956 1.80 29.11 12.00
N VAL A 957 1.34 30.09 12.79
CA VAL A 957 1.76 30.26 14.20
C VAL A 957 0.69 29.74 15.15
N SER A 958 1.05 28.79 16.00
CA SER A 958 0.16 28.18 16.99
C SER A 958 0.49 28.58 18.43
N ARG A 959 -0.55 28.82 19.23
CA ARG A 959 -0.45 29.00 20.70
C ARG A 959 -1.53 28.21 21.41
N SER A 960 -1.23 27.74 22.62
CA SER A 960 -2.19 27.02 23.45
C SER A 960 -2.19 27.50 24.89
N ALA A 961 -3.34 27.41 25.56
CA ALA A 961 -3.50 27.76 26.97
C ALA A 961 -4.54 26.88 27.65
N GLN A 962 -4.45 26.78 28.97
CA GLN A 962 -5.46 26.14 29.81
C GLN A 962 -6.61 27.12 30.07
N VAL A 963 -7.84 26.64 29.95
CA VAL A 963 -9.08 27.39 30.18
C VAL A 963 -9.97 26.57 31.10
N THR A 964 -10.47 27.17 32.17
CA THR A 964 -11.43 26.53 33.05
C THR A 964 -12.86 26.86 32.61
N LEU A 965 -13.63 25.85 32.19
CA LEU A 965 -15.03 25.98 31.82
C LEU A 965 -15.91 25.98 33.08
N LYS A 966 -16.70 27.03 33.26
CA LYS A 966 -17.67 27.20 34.36
C LYS A 966 -19.10 27.27 33.80
N ARG A 967 -20.11 26.91 34.59
CA ARG A 967 -21.51 27.10 34.20
C ARG A 967 -21.87 28.59 34.10
#